data_AF-A0AAV2HYF4-F1
#
_entry.id   AF-A0AAV2HYF4-F1
#
_cell.length_a   1.000
_cell.length_b   1.000
_cell.length_c   1.000
_cell.angle_alpha   90.00
_cell.angle_beta   90.00
_cell.angle_gamma   90.00
#
_symmetry.space_group_name_H-M   'P 1'
#
loop_
_entity.id
_entity.type
_entity.pdbx_description
1 polymer ?
#
loop_
_entity_poly.entity_id
_entity_poly.type
_entity_poly.pdbx_seq_one_letter_code
_entity_poly.pdbx_strand_id
1 'polypeptide(L)'
;MDDPSSGYHGADAVILQNEGIQLAHLAVQHDSAQHYDMAIFYYSEAAQTLLAAAEAGSQVPNIADKATEYMLRADALKKALKSPVIAKSLESSKPVQQLELEKASFLLKEALDEDEQNNVEEAISLYSEAISKCLKIRDSTADAKLKEGVVKMATQALDRAEALKKRNTKSLPASNNTSGSTVRTLTGKVVPPLGFGAFSEGDEDNDNAQRLLSSAPTAPKGGISQSSSSTTLRTGLINVGPSSYSKDEIAVLRSTSKINGREYVPFLAVDQKERFAYPEHFNDKDGKLILSPKQKQQFEKWARPETFCDEPKVIYAISSFSIRQTVVSDCSFVASLAISAQYEKRFRKKLITNIIYPQNRNGEPVYNPCGKYMVKLNLNGVWRKVVIDDYLPLAKYGDLLCSFSNNKNELWVSLLEKAYMKVMGGYDFPGSNSNIDLHALTEWIPERVAIREGSAEFNKDKEFKRLLDRFHKGHCLVTVATGELSESDADRAGLVPTHAYAMLDVKEYKGRRLFMLKNPWNHLRWKGNFSEKDEANWTTELQKALNYDPKSAQMFDNGVFWIDYDSLCKFFDVFYINWDPELFKYTTCMQHTWQAKEGPKRDTYNISDNPQYKLEVKGNQSGAAVWILLTRHITDKADFADNKEFITVLVYKNGGKKVFYPYDPPPYKDGVRINSPHYLCKLVEGATKDPYTLVISQYEKNNTTHYTLRVYSTCDFSLTRFSDPYKKQHDKKVN
;
A
#
# COMPACT_ATOMS: atom_id res chain seq x y z
N MET A 1 -15.08 33.07 4.53
CA MET A 1 -16.31 32.50 3.96
C MET A 1 -15.84 31.84 2.69
N ASP A 2 -15.44 30.57 2.83
CA ASP A 2 -14.79 29.83 1.75
C ASP A 2 -15.88 29.17 0.91
N ASP A 3 -15.79 29.36 -0.41
CA ASP A 3 -16.77 28.87 -1.39
C ASP A 3 -16.71 27.33 -1.48
N PRO A 4 -17.77 26.60 -1.08
CA PRO A 4 -17.83 25.14 -1.15
C PRO A 4 -17.84 24.58 -2.58
N SER A 5 -17.91 25.44 -3.60
CA SER A 5 -18.02 25.05 -5.02
C SER A 5 -16.69 25.01 -5.79
N SER A 6 -15.56 25.42 -5.18
CA SER A 6 -14.25 25.20 -5.79
C SER A 6 -13.85 23.73 -5.65
N GLY A 7 -13.88 22.99 -6.76
CA GLY A 7 -13.51 21.58 -6.81
C GLY A 7 -12.08 21.30 -6.30
N TYR A 8 -11.85 20.05 -5.88
CA TYR A 8 -10.54 19.47 -5.61
C TYR A 8 -9.69 20.18 -4.53
N HIS A 9 -10.22 20.30 -3.31
CA HIS A 9 -9.34 20.50 -2.16
C HIS A 9 -8.60 19.21 -1.86
N GLY A 10 -7.36 19.07 -2.31
CA GLY A 10 -6.49 17.96 -1.93
C GLY A 10 -5.29 17.73 -2.84
N ALA A 11 -5.47 17.85 -4.16
CA ALA A 11 -4.37 17.85 -5.13
C ALA A 11 -4.06 19.27 -5.58
N ASP A 12 -2.81 19.70 -5.43
CA ASP A 12 -2.36 20.97 -5.97
C ASP A 12 -2.34 20.89 -7.51
N ALA A 13 -3.19 21.68 -8.16
CA ALA A 13 -3.33 21.74 -9.60
C ALA A 13 -2.01 22.05 -10.32
N VAL A 14 -1.14 22.86 -9.70
CA VAL A 14 0.18 23.23 -10.24
C VAL A 14 1.10 22.02 -10.21
N ILE A 15 1.04 21.20 -9.16
CA ILE A 15 1.86 19.98 -9.06
C ILE A 15 1.40 18.96 -10.10
N LEU A 16 0.10 18.69 -10.21
CA LEU A 16 -0.42 17.78 -11.24
C LEU A 16 -0.10 18.27 -12.65
N GLN A 17 -0.17 19.57 -12.89
CA GLN A 17 0.25 20.17 -14.16
C GLN A 17 1.72 19.87 -14.45
N ASN A 18 2.61 20.12 -13.50
CA ASN A 18 4.05 19.89 -13.68
C ASN A 18 4.35 18.40 -13.93
N GLU A 19 3.68 17.50 -13.20
CA GLU A 19 3.80 16.06 -13.41
C GLU A 19 3.28 15.65 -14.80
N GLY A 20 2.12 16.17 -15.22
CA GLY A 20 1.57 15.92 -16.55
C GLY A 20 2.48 16.40 -17.68
N ILE A 21 3.12 17.57 -17.52
CA ILE A 21 4.11 18.10 -18.47
C ILE A 21 5.36 17.21 -18.52
N GLN A 22 5.88 16.78 -17.37
CA GLN A 22 7.02 15.87 -17.30
C GLN A 22 6.72 14.54 -17.99
N LEU A 23 5.55 13.95 -17.73
CA LEU A 23 5.09 12.74 -18.40
C LEU A 23 4.94 12.95 -19.92
N ALA A 24 4.42 14.10 -20.35
CA ALA A 24 4.30 14.42 -21.77
C ALA A 24 5.66 14.56 -22.46
N HIS A 25 6.65 15.17 -21.80
CA HIS A 25 8.02 15.25 -22.30
C HIS A 25 8.63 13.85 -22.47
N LEU A 26 8.48 12.98 -21.47
CA LEU A 26 8.91 11.58 -21.56
C LEU A 26 8.20 10.85 -22.70
N ALA A 27 6.89 11.08 -22.89
CA ALA A 27 6.12 10.48 -23.96
C ALA A 27 6.67 10.83 -25.34
N VAL A 28 6.93 12.12 -25.59
CA VAL A 28 7.50 12.62 -26.85
C VAL A 28 8.90 12.05 -27.08
N GLN A 29 9.73 11.98 -26.03
CA GLN A 29 11.06 11.40 -26.12
C GLN A 29 10.99 9.92 -26.56
N HIS A 30 10.14 9.12 -25.92
CA HIS A 30 9.96 7.71 -26.29
C HIS A 30 9.32 7.52 -27.68
N ASP A 31 8.39 8.38 -28.07
CA ASP A 31 7.79 8.35 -29.42
C ASP A 31 8.85 8.64 -30.49
N SER A 32 9.67 9.67 -30.27
CA SER A 32 10.77 10.02 -31.18
C SER A 32 11.84 8.92 -31.28
N ALA A 33 12.09 8.21 -30.18
CA ALA A 33 12.99 7.07 -30.11
C ALA A 33 12.38 5.74 -30.62
N GLN A 34 11.14 5.77 -31.15
CA GLN A 34 10.39 4.59 -31.63
C GLN A 34 10.11 3.52 -30.55
N HIS A 35 10.20 3.89 -29.27
CA HIS A 35 9.81 3.05 -28.13
C HIS A 35 8.29 3.16 -27.88
N TYR A 36 7.50 2.66 -28.84
CA TYR A 36 6.06 2.95 -28.91
C TYR A 36 5.26 2.47 -27.69
N ASP A 37 5.60 1.34 -27.07
CA ASP A 37 4.90 0.84 -25.88
C ASP A 37 5.04 1.81 -24.69
N MET A 38 6.25 2.34 -24.48
CA MET A 38 6.52 3.34 -23.43
C MET A 38 5.90 4.69 -23.79
N ALA A 39 5.96 5.11 -25.05
CA ALA A 39 5.31 6.33 -25.52
C ALA A 39 3.80 6.29 -25.26
N ILE A 40 3.14 5.16 -25.57
CA ILE A 40 1.71 4.95 -25.31
C ILE A 40 1.38 5.09 -23.83
N PHE A 41 2.18 4.48 -22.95
CA PHE A 41 2.00 4.58 -21.51
C PHE A 41 2.10 6.03 -21.04
N TYR A 42 3.20 6.72 -21.36
CA TYR A 42 3.41 8.08 -20.91
C TYR A 42 2.42 9.07 -21.53
N TYR A 43 2.01 8.91 -22.78
CA TYR A 43 0.95 9.75 -23.34
C TYR A 43 -0.39 9.53 -22.63
N SER A 44 -0.73 8.28 -22.29
CA SER A 44 -1.96 7.96 -21.56
C SER A 44 -1.93 8.55 -20.15
N GLU A 45 -0.81 8.39 -19.42
CA GLU A 45 -0.64 8.93 -18.08
C GLU A 45 -0.53 10.46 -18.07
N ALA A 46 0.16 11.06 -19.05
CA ALA A 46 0.23 12.51 -19.21
C ALA A 46 -1.16 13.08 -19.45
N ALA A 47 -1.93 12.52 -20.37
CA ALA A 47 -3.29 12.94 -20.63
C ALA A 47 -4.17 12.86 -19.38
N GLN A 48 -4.16 11.72 -18.70
CA GLN A 48 -4.95 11.53 -17.48
C GLN A 48 -4.51 12.46 -16.35
N THR A 49 -3.21 12.71 -16.21
CA THR A 49 -2.67 13.61 -15.19
C THR A 49 -3.00 15.07 -15.49
N LEU A 50 -2.98 15.46 -16.77
CA LEU A 50 -3.41 16.80 -17.21
C LEU A 50 -4.92 16.99 -17.08
N LEU A 51 -5.72 15.96 -17.35
CA LEU A 51 -7.16 15.97 -17.03
C LEU A 51 -7.40 16.08 -15.52
N ALA A 52 -6.63 15.36 -14.70
CA ALA A 52 -6.70 15.50 -13.24
C ALA A 52 -6.26 16.90 -12.77
N ALA A 53 -5.28 17.53 -13.44
CA ALA A 53 -4.87 18.91 -13.16
C ALA A 53 -5.96 19.92 -13.53
N ALA A 54 -6.65 19.70 -14.65
CA ALA A 54 -7.81 20.48 -15.06
C ALA A 54 -8.98 20.32 -14.06
N GLU A 55 -9.26 19.08 -13.64
CA GLU A 55 -10.19 18.75 -12.54
C GLU A 55 -9.84 19.47 -11.23
N ALA A 56 -8.55 19.65 -10.96
CA ALA A 56 -8.03 20.31 -9.78
C ALA A 56 -8.06 21.84 -9.84
N GLY A 57 -8.53 22.45 -10.93
CA GLY A 57 -8.65 23.89 -11.09
C GLY A 57 -7.42 24.58 -11.68
N SER A 58 -6.60 23.85 -12.46
CA SER A 58 -5.47 24.44 -13.20
C SER A 58 -5.96 25.57 -14.12
N GLN A 59 -5.21 26.68 -14.13
CA GLN A 59 -5.51 27.88 -14.94
C GLN A 59 -4.84 27.85 -16.33
N VAL A 60 -4.20 26.73 -16.71
CA VAL A 60 -3.55 26.61 -18.01
C VAL A 60 -4.61 26.52 -19.11
N PRO A 61 -4.59 27.42 -20.10
CA PRO A 61 -5.54 27.37 -21.21
C PRO A 61 -5.32 26.11 -22.05
N ASN A 62 -6.42 25.50 -22.52
CA ASN A 62 -6.42 24.35 -23.43
C ASN A 62 -5.74 23.07 -22.88
N ILE A 63 -5.60 22.95 -21.56
CA ILE A 63 -5.00 21.75 -20.93
C ILE A 63 -5.78 20.45 -21.26
N ALA A 64 -7.12 20.53 -21.34
CA ALA A 64 -7.98 19.40 -21.69
C ALA A 64 -7.86 19.02 -23.18
N ASP A 65 -7.69 20.01 -24.07
CA ASP A 65 -7.46 19.78 -25.49
C ASP A 65 -6.11 19.08 -25.70
N LYS A 66 -5.06 19.52 -24.97
CA LYS A 66 -3.75 18.88 -24.99
C LYS A 66 -3.78 17.46 -24.46
N ALA A 67 -4.52 17.20 -23.39
CA ALA A 67 -4.73 15.84 -22.91
C ALA A 67 -5.41 14.96 -23.96
N THR A 68 -6.43 15.49 -24.66
CA THR A 68 -7.12 14.80 -25.74
C THR A 68 -6.17 14.48 -26.91
N GLU A 69 -5.29 15.42 -27.28
CA GLU A 69 -4.26 15.22 -28.31
C GLU A 69 -3.32 14.05 -27.94
N TYR A 70 -2.83 14.02 -26.71
CA TYR A 70 -2.00 12.92 -26.22
C TYR A 70 -2.74 11.58 -26.20
N MET A 71 -4.02 11.55 -25.84
CA MET A 71 -4.84 10.34 -25.92
C MET A 71 -5.00 9.84 -27.36
N LEU A 72 -5.28 10.74 -28.31
CA LEU A 72 -5.40 10.40 -29.72
C LEU A 72 -4.08 9.85 -30.29
N ARG A 73 -2.94 10.44 -29.89
CA ARG A 73 -1.61 9.93 -30.27
C ARG A 73 -1.36 8.54 -29.70
N ALA A 74 -1.67 8.31 -28.42
CA ALA A 74 -1.54 6.99 -27.80
C ALA A 74 -2.41 5.93 -28.51
N ASP A 75 -3.65 6.27 -28.90
CA ASP A 75 -4.53 5.36 -29.64
C ASP A 75 -4.03 5.08 -31.06
N ALA A 76 -3.53 6.10 -31.76
CA ALA A 76 -2.92 5.93 -33.08
C ALA A 76 -1.71 4.98 -33.02
N LEU A 77 -0.84 5.13 -32.03
CA LEU A 77 0.29 4.23 -31.79
C LEU A 77 -0.18 2.81 -31.44
N LYS A 78 -1.19 2.65 -30.55
CA LYS A 78 -1.80 1.34 -30.23
C LYS A 78 -2.35 0.64 -31.47
N LYS A 79 -3.04 1.38 -32.35
CA LYS A 79 -3.59 0.85 -33.61
C LYS A 79 -2.49 0.45 -34.59
N ALA A 80 -1.41 1.24 -34.68
CA ALA A 80 -0.25 0.91 -35.50
C ALA A 80 0.45 -0.38 -35.04
N LEU A 81 0.59 -0.58 -33.72
CA LEU A 81 1.17 -1.79 -33.13
C LEU A 81 0.30 -3.05 -33.31
N LYS A 82 -1.03 -2.90 -33.39
CA LYS A 82 -1.98 -4.01 -33.62
C LYS A 82 -2.06 -4.49 -35.08
N SER A 83 -1.33 -3.85 -36.02
CA SER A 83 -1.29 -4.28 -37.41
C SER A 83 -0.45 -5.57 -37.57
N PRO A 84 -0.79 -6.51 -38.47
CA PRO A 84 -0.24 -7.89 -38.47
C PRO A 84 1.25 -8.00 -38.84
N VAL A 85 1.94 -6.89 -39.08
CA VAL A 85 3.30 -6.87 -39.66
C VAL A 85 4.40 -6.83 -38.57
N ILE A 86 4.07 -6.57 -37.31
CA ILE A 86 5.07 -6.46 -36.23
C ILE A 86 4.68 -7.35 -35.03
N ALA A 87 4.36 -8.62 -35.29
CA ALA A 87 4.18 -9.64 -34.25
C ALA A 87 5.46 -10.47 -34.03
N LYS A 88 6.64 -9.84 -34.18
CA LYS A 88 7.93 -10.55 -34.24
C LYS A 88 9.02 -10.03 -33.29
N SER A 89 8.65 -9.44 -32.14
CA SER A 89 9.63 -9.02 -31.12
C SER A 89 9.49 -9.71 -29.75
N LEU A 90 8.58 -10.67 -29.56
CA LEU A 90 8.36 -11.31 -28.25
C LEU A 90 9.40 -12.40 -27.85
N GLU A 91 10.57 -12.42 -28.49
CA GLU A 91 11.70 -13.30 -28.13
C GLU A 91 13.03 -12.55 -27.97
N SER A 92 13.05 -11.24 -27.67
CA SER A 92 14.29 -10.60 -27.24
C SER A 92 14.52 -10.83 -25.74
N SER A 93 14.96 -12.02 -25.36
CA SER A 93 15.61 -12.18 -24.06
C SER A 93 16.83 -11.26 -24.02
N LYS A 94 16.94 -10.39 -22.99
CA LYS A 94 18.16 -9.60 -22.80
C LYS A 94 19.38 -10.51 -22.88
N PRO A 95 20.46 -10.12 -23.59
CA PRO A 95 21.69 -10.89 -23.60
C PRO A 95 22.16 -11.15 -22.16
N VAL A 96 22.59 -12.39 -21.87
CA VAL A 96 23.03 -12.81 -20.53
C VAL A 96 24.07 -11.83 -19.94
N GLN A 97 24.93 -11.28 -20.80
CA GLN A 97 25.97 -10.31 -20.43
C GLN A 97 25.40 -8.98 -19.92
N GLN A 98 24.29 -8.50 -20.50
CA GLN A 98 23.61 -7.28 -20.05
C GLN A 98 22.94 -7.50 -18.70
N LEU A 99 22.32 -8.66 -18.50
CA LEU A 99 21.70 -9.01 -17.22
C LEU A 99 22.73 -9.10 -16.09
N GLU A 100 23.87 -9.76 -16.34
CA GLU A 100 24.96 -9.83 -15.36
C GLU A 100 25.55 -8.45 -15.06
N LEU A 101 25.57 -7.54 -16.04
CA LEU A 101 25.99 -6.14 -15.84
C LEU A 101 25.01 -5.35 -14.97
N GLU A 102 23.70 -5.51 -15.18
CA GLU A 102 22.66 -4.90 -14.33
C GLU A 102 22.79 -5.37 -12.87
N LYS A 103 23.03 -6.66 -12.65
CA LYS A 103 23.29 -7.23 -11.30
C LYS A 103 24.57 -6.68 -10.68
N ALA A 104 25.67 -6.62 -11.44
CA ALA A 104 26.93 -6.06 -10.96
C ALA A 104 26.76 -4.58 -10.57
N SER A 105 26.02 -3.82 -11.38
CA SER A 105 25.72 -2.41 -11.11
C SER A 105 24.86 -2.23 -9.86
N PHE A 106 23.86 -3.10 -9.66
CA PHE A 106 23.03 -3.09 -8.45
C PHE A 106 23.85 -3.41 -7.19
N LEU A 107 24.70 -4.46 -7.23
CA LEU A 107 25.60 -4.81 -6.13
C LEU A 107 26.55 -3.65 -5.75
N LEU A 108 27.08 -2.92 -6.74
CA LEU A 108 27.94 -1.76 -6.48
C LEU A 108 27.20 -0.59 -5.84
N LYS A 109 25.96 -0.33 -6.28
CA LYS A 109 25.13 0.74 -5.71
C LYS A 109 24.82 0.45 -4.24
N GLU A 110 24.42 -0.78 -3.94
CA GLU A 110 24.17 -1.22 -2.56
C GLU A 110 25.46 -1.19 -1.71
N ALA A 111 26.60 -1.61 -2.27
CA ALA A 111 27.89 -1.50 -1.58
C ALA A 111 28.25 -0.05 -1.21
N LEU A 112 27.96 0.91 -2.10
CA LEU A 112 28.17 2.33 -1.85
C LEU A 112 27.22 2.87 -0.78
N ASP A 113 25.94 2.48 -0.82
CA ASP A 113 24.96 2.88 0.20
C ASP A 113 25.35 2.35 1.58
N GLU A 114 25.88 1.13 1.70
CA GLU A 114 26.41 0.56 2.95
C GLU A 114 27.71 1.23 3.41
N ASP A 115 28.61 1.58 2.48
CA ASP A 115 29.84 2.32 2.78
C ASP A 115 29.55 3.71 3.37
N GLU A 116 28.63 4.45 2.76
CA GLU A 116 28.20 5.77 3.24
C GLU A 116 27.49 5.68 4.60
N GLN A 117 26.75 4.59 4.86
CA GLN A 117 26.17 4.29 6.16
C GLN A 117 27.19 3.78 7.18
N ASN A 118 28.46 3.67 6.80
CA ASN A 118 29.58 3.20 7.62
C ASN A 118 29.43 1.74 8.10
N ASN A 119 28.68 0.92 7.36
CA ASN A 119 28.55 -0.52 7.56
C ASN A 119 29.67 -1.24 6.78
N VAL A 120 30.89 -1.12 7.30
CA VAL A 120 32.14 -1.44 6.57
C VAL A 120 32.24 -2.90 6.12
N GLU A 121 31.82 -3.86 6.95
CA GLU A 121 31.93 -5.29 6.63
C GLU A 121 31.02 -5.70 5.47
N GLU A 122 29.76 -5.26 5.49
CA GLU A 122 28.79 -5.55 4.42
C GLU A 122 29.18 -4.86 3.12
N ALA A 123 29.62 -3.59 3.19
CA ALA A 123 30.13 -2.87 2.02
C ALA A 123 31.30 -3.62 1.35
N ILE A 124 32.26 -4.14 2.13
CA ILE A 124 33.38 -4.93 1.61
C ILE A 124 32.88 -6.23 0.95
N SER A 125 31.90 -6.91 1.56
CA SER A 125 31.31 -8.14 0.99
C SER A 125 30.66 -7.85 -0.36
N LEU A 126 29.80 -6.83 -0.43
CA LEU A 126 29.09 -6.44 -1.65
C LEU A 126 30.05 -5.97 -2.76
N TYR A 127 31.09 -5.18 -2.43
CA TYR A 127 32.13 -4.83 -3.39
C TYR A 127 32.85 -6.06 -3.94
N SER A 128 33.19 -7.03 -3.07
CA SER A 128 33.88 -8.26 -3.47
C SER A 128 33.02 -9.11 -4.42
N GLU A 129 31.71 -9.22 -4.14
CA GLU A 129 30.76 -9.91 -5.01
C GLU A 129 30.59 -9.21 -6.36
N ALA A 130 30.48 -7.88 -6.35
CA ALA A 130 30.40 -7.08 -7.57
C ALA A 130 31.64 -7.24 -8.46
N ILE A 131 32.85 -7.23 -7.86
CA ILE A 131 34.12 -7.48 -8.56
C ILE A 131 34.10 -8.87 -9.20
N SER A 132 33.70 -9.90 -8.46
CA SER A 132 33.60 -11.27 -8.98
C SER A 132 32.70 -11.34 -10.22
N LYS A 133 31.55 -10.66 -10.20
CA LYS A 133 30.63 -10.56 -11.35
C LYS A 133 31.26 -9.81 -12.52
N CYS A 134 31.89 -8.66 -12.28
CA CYS A 134 32.58 -7.90 -13.32
C CYS A 134 33.68 -8.72 -14.02
N LEU A 135 34.46 -9.50 -13.25
CA LEU A 135 35.49 -10.40 -13.79
C LEU A 135 34.89 -11.52 -14.64
N LYS A 136 33.78 -12.13 -14.20
CA LYS A 136 33.05 -13.13 -15.00
C LYS A 136 32.56 -12.55 -16.34
N ILE A 137 32.08 -11.30 -16.36
CA ILE A 137 31.65 -10.63 -17.60
C ILE A 137 32.85 -10.37 -18.51
N ARG A 138 33.96 -9.87 -17.97
CA ARG A 138 35.21 -9.63 -18.71
C ARG A 138 35.70 -10.88 -19.42
N ASP A 139 35.68 -12.02 -18.74
CA ASP A 139 36.22 -13.28 -19.24
C ASP A 139 35.29 -13.97 -20.25
N SER A 140 33.99 -13.61 -20.27
CA SER A 140 32.98 -14.22 -21.14
C SER A 140 32.52 -13.35 -22.31
N THR A 141 32.87 -12.06 -22.36
CA THR A 141 32.50 -11.17 -23.47
C THR A 141 33.58 -11.08 -24.56
N ALA A 142 33.18 -10.81 -25.80
CA ALA A 142 34.08 -10.50 -26.91
C ALA A 142 34.19 -8.98 -27.17
N ASP A 143 33.27 -8.17 -26.61
CA ASP A 143 33.20 -6.73 -26.80
C ASP A 143 34.29 -6.00 -25.99
N ALA A 144 35.18 -5.29 -26.70
CA ALA A 144 36.29 -4.54 -26.11
C ALA A 144 35.83 -3.36 -25.24
N LYS A 145 34.75 -2.66 -25.62
CA LYS A 145 34.23 -1.50 -24.88
C LYS A 145 33.59 -1.94 -23.57
N LEU A 146 32.82 -3.04 -23.62
CA LEU A 146 32.25 -3.64 -22.42
C LEU A 146 33.34 -4.16 -21.47
N LYS A 147 34.40 -4.82 -22.00
CA LYS A 147 35.57 -5.25 -21.18
C LYS A 147 36.21 -4.09 -20.45
N GLU A 148 36.48 -2.99 -21.14
CA GLU A 148 37.08 -1.80 -20.53
C GLU A 148 36.17 -1.23 -19.42
N GLY A 149 34.87 -1.14 -19.68
CA GLY A 149 33.88 -0.68 -18.70
C GLY A 149 33.84 -1.53 -17.42
N VAL A 150 33.72 -2.86 -17.55
CA VAL A 150 33.65 -3.74 -16.37
C VAL A 150 34.98 -3.83 -15.62
N VAL A 151 36.12 -3.72 -16.31
CA VAL A 151 37.44 -3.64 -15.67
C VAL A 151 37.57 -2.35 -14.86
N LYS A 152 37.12 -1.22 -15.41
CA LYS A 152 37.10 0.06 -14.69
C LYS A 152 36.22 -0.02 -13.44
N MET A 153 35.02 -0.57 -13.55
CA MET A 153 34.12 -0.79 -12.40
C MET A 153 34.77 -1.68 -11.34
N ALA A 154 35.34 -2.82 -11.74
CA ALA A 154 36.00 -3.74 -10.82
C ALA A 154 37.20 -3.10 -10.10
N THR A 155 37.99 -2.31 -10.83
CA THR A 155 39.16 -1.61 -10.26
C THR A 155 38.72 -0.56 -9.24
N GLN A 156 37.71 0.25 -9.56
CA GLN A 156 37.17 1.25 -8.63
C GLN A 156 36.57 0.62 -7.37
N ALA A 157 35.83 -0.48 -7.53
CA ALA A 157 35.28 -1.26 -6.42
C ALA A 157 36.39 -1.86 -5.55
N LEU A 158 37.47 -2.36 -6.17
CA LEU A 158 38.61 -2.92 -5.46
C LEU A 158 39.34 -1.86 -4.65
N ASP A 159 39.65 -0.71 -5.26
CA ASP A 159 40.30 0.43 -4.60
C ASP A 159 39.50 0.88 -3.37
N ARG A 160 38.17 0.95 -3.51
CA ARG A 160 37.27 1.34 -2.41
C ARG A 160 37.23 0.27 -1.32
N ALA A 161 37.10 -1.01 -1.67
CA ALA A 161 37.12 -2.11 -0.71
C ALA A 161 38.45 -2.20 0.06
N GLU A 162 39.59 -1.95 -0.61
CA GLU A 162 40.89 -1.86 0.04
C GLU A 162 41.01 -0.66 0.98
N ALA A 163 40.52 0.51 0.57
CA ALA A 163 40.49 1.69 1.42
C ALA A 163 39.66 1.45 2.69
N LEU A 164 38.52 0.77 2.56
CA LEU A 164 37.68 0.36 3.67
C LEU A 164 38.38 -0.65 4.60
N LYS A 165 39.07 -1.66 4.05
CA LYS A 165 39.88 -2.62 4.84
C LYS A 165 41.01 -1.92 5.60
N LYS A 166 41.69 -0.95 4.97
CA LYS A 166 42.74 -0.12 5.60
C LYS A 166 42.19 0.80 6.69
N ARG A 167 40.94 1.26 6.56
CA ARG A 167 40.23 2.04 7.60
C ARG A 167 39.83 1.15 8.78
N ASN A 168 39.33 -0.07 8.52
CA ASN A 168 38.87 -1.01 9.56
C ASN A 168 40.02 -1.64 10.37
N THR A 169 41.22 -1.75 9.78
CA THR A 169 42.42 -2.25 10.48
C THR A 169 43.08 -1.21 11.39
N LYS A 170 42.78 0.09 11.21
CA LYS A 170 43.29 1.18 12.06
C LYS A 170 42.43 1.49 13.29
N SER A 171 41.26 0.87 13.45
CA SER A 171 40.33 1.10 14.57
C SER A 171 40.45 0.11 15.74
N LEU A 172 41.43 -0.80 15.73
CA LEU A 172 41.76 -1.66 16.88
C LEU A 172 42.84 -0.97 17.75
N PRO A 173 42.64 -0.75 19.07
CA PRO A 173 43.63 -0.06 19.89
C PRO A 173 44.75 -1.02 20.31
N ALA A 174 45.99 -0.69 19.95
CA ALA A 174 47.18 -1.19 20.61
C ALA A 174 47.83 -0.05 21.42
N SER A 175 48.24 -0.41 22.63
CA SER A 175 48.76 0.39 23.74
C SER A 175 49.99 1.26 23.46
N ASN A 176 50.04 2.41 24.15
CA ASN A 176 51.20 3.19 24.66
C ASN A 176 52.61 2.81 24.16
N ASN A 177 53.36 3.75 23.54
CA ASN A 177 54.21 4.73 24.25
C ASN A 177 55.08 5.61 23.31
N THR A 178 55.11 6.92 23.64
CA THR A 178 56.20 7.92 23.57
C THR A 178 56.88 8.37 22.25
N SER A 179 56.66 9.67 22.00
CA SER A 179 57.59 10.78 21.65
C SER A 179 58.29 10.86 20.29
N GLY A 180 58.06 11.98 19.60
CA GLY A 180 58.92 12.52 18.54
C GLY A 180 58.20 13.49 17.60
N SER A 181 58.30 14.79 17.85
CA SER A 181 57.78 15.87 17.00
C SER A 181 58.56 15.99 15.68
N THR A 182 57.88 16.04 14.53
CA THR A 182 58.28 16.91 13.41
C THR A 182 57.07 17.20 12.51
N VAL A 183 56.75 18.49 12.36
CA VAL A 183 55.77 19.02 11.42
C VAL A 183 56.30 18.87 9.99
N ARG A 184 55.55 18.17 9.12
CA ARG A 184 55.59 18.35 7.67
C ARG A 184 54.18 18.28 7.08
N THR A 185 53.69 19.44 6.69
CA THR A 185 52.60 19.65 5.75
C THR A 185 53.04 19.15 4.37
N LEU A 186 52.20 18.42 3.65
CA LEU A 186 51.81 18.68 2.24
C LEU A 186 50.93 17.56 1.66
N THR A 187 49.76 18.01 1.18
CA THR A 187 49.02 17.56 -0.02
C THR A 187 48.45 16.14 -0.08
N GLY A 188 47.28 15.95 0.54
CA GLY A 188 46.33 14.92 0.12
C GLY A 188 45.61 15.38 -1.16
N LYS A 189 45.84 14.69 -2.27
CA LYS A 189 44.99 14.80 -3.47
C LYS A 189 43.57 14.38 -3.11
N VAL A 190 42.61 15.29 -3.33
CA VAL A 190 41.18 14.96 -3.41
C VAL A 190 40.98 14.07 -4.63
N VAL A 191 40.51 12.85 -4.41
CA VAL A 191 40.12 11.93 -5.50
C VAL A 191 38.70 12.32 -5.93
N PRO A 192 38.44 12.57 -7.23
CA PRO A 192 37.15 13.05 -7.72
C PRO A 192 36.04 12.00 -7.60
N PRO A 193 34.76 12.42 -7.56
CA PRO A 193 33.61 11.51 -7.57
C PRO A 193 33.60 10.66 -8.84
N LEU A 194 33.19 9.40 -8.71
CA LEU A 194 33.12 8.42 -9.78
C LEU A 194 32.21 8.91 -10.92
N GLY A 195 32.82 9.24 -12.07
CA GLY A 195 32.10 9.69 -13.26
C GLY A 195 31.36 8.54 -13.95
N PHE A 196 30.03 8.54 -13.82
CA PHE A 196 29.10 7.74 -14.61
C PHE A 196 28.40 8.63 -15.62
N GLY A 197 28.83 8.57 -16.89
CA GLY A 197 28.23 9.33 -17.99
C GLY A 197 28.59 8.75 -19.36
N ALA A 198 28.83 7.45 -19.44
CA ALA A 198 29.34 6.82 -20.66
C ALA A 198 28.31 5.95 -21.38
N PHE A 199 27.00 6.23 -21.27
CA PHE A 199 25.95 5.74 -22.17
C PHE A 199 24.74 6.70 -22.14
N SER A 200 24.92 7.90 -22.70
CA SER A 200 23.82 8.76 -23.15
C SER A 200 24.36 9.55 -24.34
N GLU A 201 23.72 9.41 -25.49
CA GLU A 201 24.00 10.22 -26.67
C GLU A 201 23.47 11.66 -26.47
N GLY A 202 24.24 12.63 -27.00
CA GLY A 202 23.89 14.00 -27.43
C GLY A 202 23.02 14.90 -26.53
N ASP A 203 23.58 15.94 -25.90
CA ASP A 203 23.82 17.25 -26.55
C ASP A 203 24.25 18.35 -25.55
N GLU A 204 25.23 19.11 -26.04
CA GLU A 204 25.64 20.51 -25.83
C GLU A 204 25.26 21.31 -24.56
N ASP A 205 26.33 21.74 -23.88
CA ASP A 205 26.60 23.06 -23.26
C ASP A 205 25.41 23.95 -22.85
N ASN A 206 25.25 24.14 -21.53
CA ASN A 206 25.03 25.48 -21.01
C ASN A 206 25.49 25.63 -19.54
N ASP A 207 26.52 26.45 -19.36
CA ASP A 207 27.04 26.93 -18.09
C ASP A 207 25.98 27.78 -17.35
N ASN A 208 25.67 27.43 -16.10
CA ASN A 208 25.56 28.37 -14.97
C ASN A 208 25.12 27.65 -13.69
N ALA A 209 26.10 27.24 -12.89
CA ALA A 209 25.89 26.89 -11.49
C ALA A 209 26.88 27.66 -10.61
N GLN A 210 26.38 28.61 -9.82
CA GLN A 210 27.09 29.08 -8.64
C GLN A 210 26.18 29.22 -7.43
N ARG A 211 26.60 28.47 -6.39
CA ARG A 211 26.53 28.74 -4.95
C ARG A 211 25.16 28.60 -4.30
N LEU A 212 25.05 27.61 -3.42
CA LEU A 212 24.75 27.85 -2.00
C LEU A 212 25.40 26.77 -1.14
N LEU A 213 26.12 27.24 -0.11
CA LEU A 213 27.01 26.49 0.75
C LEU A 213 26.26 25.74 1.86
N SER A 214 26.76 24.55 2.13
CA SER A 214 26.56 23.73 3.31
C SER A 214 26.96 24.42 4.63
N SER A 215 26.20 24.18 5.70
CA SER A 215 26.80 23.99 7.03
C SER A 215 25.90 23.12 7.91
N ALA A 216 26.42 21.96 8.30
CA ALA A 216 25.89 21.09 9.33
C ALA A 216 26.56 21.43 10.68
N PRO A 217 25.89 21.18 11.81
CA PRO A 217 26.62 20.75 12.99
C PRO A 217 25.99 19.53 13.70
N THR A 218 26.84 18.52 13.86
CA THR A 218 27.04 17.59 14.99
C THR A 218 26.03 17.54 16.15
N ALA A 219 25.58 16.32 16.45
CA ALA A 219 24.82 15.93 17.64
C ALA A 219 25.70 15.68 18.89
N PRO A 220 25.17 15.96 20.10
CA PRO A 220 25.48 15.14 21.26
C PRO A 220 24.24 14.74 22.10
N LYS A 221 24.50 13.80 23.02
CA LYS A 221 23.59 12.96 23.81
C LYS A 221 22.86 13.68 24.97
N GLY A 222 21.63 13.25 25.26
CA GLY A 222 21.07 13.08 26.63
C GLY A 222 20.12 14.15 27.21
N GLY A 223 18.87 13.75 27.52
CA GLY A 223 18.14 14.09 28.76
C GLY A 223 17.38 15.43 28.95
N ILE A 224 16.03 15.32 28.98
CA ILE A 224 15.02 16.05 29.81
C ILE A 224 14.51 17.47 29.38
N SER A 225 13.18 17.49 29.13
CA SER A 225 12.10 18.50 29.28
C SER A 225 12.16 19.96 28.74
N GLN A 226 11.14 20.22 27.90
CA GLN A 226 10.25 21.39 27.76
C GLN A 226 10.61 22.66 26.95
N SER A 227 9.61 22.98 26.11
CA SER A 227 9.12 24.25 25.53
C SER A 227 9.87 25.01 24.41
N SER A 228 9.28 24.84 23.22
CA SER A 228 8.84 25.85 22.22
C SER A 228 9.86 26.67 21.42
N SER A 229 9.85 26.44 20.09
CA SER A 229 9.50 27.47 19.10
C SER A 229 9.07 26.84 17.77
N SER A 230 8.15 27.51 17.09
CA SER A 230 7.25 27.02 16.04
C SER A 230 7.91 26.55 14.74
N THR A 231 7.69 25.29 14.40
CA THR A 231 7.59 24.77 13.03
C THR A 231 6.57 23.64 13.11
N THR A 232 5.62 23.57 12.18
CA THR A 232 4.47 22.64 12.18
C THR A 232 4.94 21.18 12.20
N LEU A 233 5.18 20.66 13.40
CA LEU A 233 5.50 19.26 13.68
C LEU A 233 4.26 18.42 13.42
N ARG A 234 4.35 17.46 12.50
CA ARG A 234 3.38 16.36 12.39
C ARG A 234 3.31 15.64 13.74
N THR A 235 2.25 15.86 14.50
CA THR A 235 2.01 15.10 15.73
C THR A 235 1.40 13.76 15.35
N GLY A 236 2.24 12.71 15.24
CA GLY A 236 1.75 11.33 15.13
C GLY A 236 0.88 10.92 16.33
N LEU A 237 0.12 9.84 16.18
CA LEU A 237 -0.72 9.28 17.24
C LEU A 237 0.08 9.02 18.53
N ILE A 238 -0.42 9.53 19.66
CA ILE A 238 0.17 9.31 20.97
C ILE A 238 -0.28 7.92 21.46
N ASN A 239 0.65 6.96 21.55
CA ASN A 239 0.36 5.67 22.17
C ASN A 239 0.27 5.85 23.70
N VAL A 240 -0.91 5.64 24.27
CA VAL A 240 -1.16 5.70 25.72
C VAL A 240 -0.90 4.37 26.42
N GLY A 241 -0.70 3.30 25.66
CA GLY A 241 -0.37 1.97 26.16
C GLY A 241 1.14 1.78 26.43
N PRO A 242 1.55 0.56 26.84
CA PRO A 242 2.96 0.24 27.02
C PRO A 242 3.78 0.46 25.75
N SER A 243 5.05 0.87 25.91
CA SER A 243 5.98 1.09 24.80
C SER A 243 6.58 -0.20 24.21
N SER A 244 6.40 -1.33 24.89
CA SER A 244 6.91 -2.65 24.50
C SER A 244 5.86 -3.74 24.75
N TYR A 245 5.88 -4.79 23.94
CA TYR A 245 5.02 -5.95 24.13
C TYR A 245 5.34 -6.70 25.43
N SER A 246 4.29 -7.12 26.13
CA SER A 246 4.36 -8.07 27.23
C SER A 246 4.73 -9.49 26.74
N LYS A 247 5.11 -10.38 27.66
CA LYS A 247 5.41 -11.79 27.34
C LYS A 247 4.23 -12.50 26.66
N ASP A 248 3.01 -12.21 27.10
CA ASP A 248 1.79 -12.80 26.55
C ASP A 248 1.52 -12.28 25.14
N GLU A 249 1.69 -10.97 24.90
CA GLU A 249 1.56 -10.39 23.56
C GLU A 249 2.59 -10.97 22.60
N ILE A 250 3.85 -11.14 23.03
CA ILE A 250 4.88 -11.81 22.24
C ILE A 250 4.49 -13.25 21.91
N ALA A 251 3.89 -13.97 22.87
CA ALA A 251 3.42 -15.34 22.64
C ALA A 251 2.29 -15.39 21.60
N VAL A 252 1.34 -14.45 21.64
CA VAL A 252 0.28 -14.30 20.63
C VAL A 252 0.87 -13.99 19.26
N LEU A 253 1.74 -12.98 19.18
CA LEU A 253 2.32 -12.56 17.91
C LEU A 253 3.18 -13.65 17.26
N ARG A 254 3.82 -14.49 18.09
CA ARG A 254 4.56 -15.68 17.66
C ARG A 254 3.63 -16.81 17.21
N SER A 255 2.52 -17.07 17.91
CA SER A 255 1.59 -18.11 17.46
C SER A 255 0.92 -17.72 16.15
N THR A 256 0.56 -16.45 15.99
CA THR A 256 -0.14 -15.92 14.82
C THR A 256 0.78 -15.37 13.73
N SER A 257 2.11 -15.60 13.83
CA SER A 257 3.04 -15.39 12.72
C SER A 257 2.96 -16.48 11.66
N LYS A 258 2.50 -17.68 12.03
CA LYS A 258 2.32 -18.78 11.09
C LYS A 258 0.95 -18.70 10.43
N ILE A 259 0.89 -18.14 9.23
CA ILE A 259 -0.34 -17.98 8.42
C ILE A 259 -0.23 -18.89 7.21
N ASN A 260 -1.21 -19.77 6.99
CA ASN A 260 -1.23 -20.75 5.90
C ASN A 260 0.05 -21.59 5.82
N GLY A 261 0.58 -21.98 6.99
CA GLY A 261 1.80 -22.77 7.11
C GLY A 261 3.10 -21.99 6.92
N ARG A 262 3.05 -20.70 6.55
CA ARG A 262 4.20 -19.83 6.28
C ARG A 262 4.41 -18.83 7.42
N GLU A 263 5.66 -18.45 7.67
CA GLU A 263 6.00 -17.55 8.77
C GLU A 263 6.12 -16.09 8.29
N TYR A 264 5.35 -15.21 8.92
CA TYR A 264 5.40 -13.76 8.73
C TYR A 264 5.62 -13.10 10.09
N VAL A 265 6.84 -12.69 10.36
CA VAL A 265 7.18 -12.04 11.63
C VAL A 265 6.81 -10.55 11.61
N PRO A 266 6.57 -9.93 12.78
CA PRO A 266 6.44 -8.48 12.87
C PRO A 266 7.61 -7.76 12.20
N PHE A 267 7.31 -6.68 11.48
CA PHE A 267 8.30 -5.81 10.86
C PHE A 267 8.99 -4.97 11.95
N LEU A 268 10.30 -5.11 12.07
CA LEU A 268 11.14 -4.45 13.05
C LEU A 268 12.08 -3.45 12.38
N ALA A 269 12.67 -2.55 13.16
CA ALA A 269 13.62 -1.56 12.63
C ALA A 269 14.84 -2.19 11.95
N VAL A 270 15.26 -3.40 12.37
CA VAL A 270 16.36 -4.14 11.73
C VAL A 270 16.01 -4.57 10.30
N ASP A 271 14.74 -4.77 9.96
CA ASP A 271 14.30 -5.16 8.62
C ASP A 271 14.51 -4.04 7.59
N GLN A 272 14.72 -2.79 8.03
CA GLN A 272 15.12 -1.71 7.12
C GLN A 272 16.52 -1.94 6.53
N LYS A 273 17.32 -2.80 7.15
CA LYS A 273 18.65 -3.22 6.70
C LYS A 273 18.63 -4.62 6.06
N GLU A 274 17.45 -5.08 5.61
CA GLU A 274 17.33 -6.34 4.90
C GLU A 274 18.20 -6.30 3.64
N ARG A 275 19.04 -7.32 3.44
CA ARG A 275 19.87 -7.42 2.25
C ARG A 275 19.05 -7.82 1.03
N PHE A 276 19.14 -7.05 -0.05
CA PHE A 276 18.45 -7.32 -1.32
C PHE A 276 19.37 -7.77 -2.44
N ALA A 277 20.67 -7.46 -2.35
CA ALA A 277 21.65 -7.81 -3.36
C ALA A 277 22.25 -9.21 -3.11
N TYR A 278 22.15 -10.07 -4.13
CA TYR A 278 22.67 -11.44 -4.11
C TYR A 278 23.40 -11.75 -5.42
N PRO A 279 24.47 -12.57 -5.40
CA PRO A 279 25.15 -12.99 -6.62
C PRO A 279 24.26 -13.81 -7.55
N GLU A 280 23.40 -14.64 -6.97
CA GLU A 280 22.44 -15.48 -7.67
C GLU A 280 21.03 -14.95 -7.46
N HIS A 281 20.11 -15.33 -8.36
CA HIS A 281 18.72 -14.95 -8.20
C HIS A 281 18.12 -15.49 -6.90
N PHE A 282 17.41 -14.62 -6.20
CA PHE A 282 16.63 -14.99 -5.05
C PHE A 282 15.46 -15.87 -5.46
N ASN A 283 15.30 -16.99 -4.77
CA ASN A 283 14.16 -17.88 -4.91
C ASN A 283 13.42 -17.92 -3.58
N ASP A 284 12.11 -17.79 -3.64
CA ASP A 284 11.28 -17.85 -2.46
C ASP A 284 11.37 -19.25 -1.84
N LYS A 285 11.74 -19.32 -0.54
CA LYS A 285 11.85 -20.58 0.21
C LYS A 285 10.52 -21.34 0.28
N ASP A 286 9.39 -20.62 0.15
CA ASP A 286 8.05 -21.20 0.20
C ASP A 286 7.57 -21.71 -1.17
N GLY A 287 8.42 -21.62 -2.20
CA GLY A 287 8.14 -22.09 -3.55
C GLY A 287 7.17 -21.19 -4.34
N LYS A 288 6.67 -21.72 -5.45
CA LYS A 288 5.71 -21.01 -6.32
C LYS A 288 4.30 -21.07 -5.73
N LEU A 289 3.55 -19.99 -5.90
CA LEU A 289 2.19 -19.91 -5.36
C LEU A 289 1.26 -20.88 -6.09
N ILE A 290 0.32 -21.46 -5.37
CA ILE A 290 -0.72 -22.30 -5.95
C ILE A 290 -1.61 -21.41 -6.83
N LEU A 291 -1.72 -21.78 -8.11
CA LEU A 291 -2.59 -21.10 -9.07
C LEU A 291 -4.05 -21.50 -8.89
N SER A 292 -4.97 -20.56 -9.14
CA SER A 292 -6.40 -20.86 -9.19
C SER A 292 -6.74 -21.81 -10.35
N PRO A 293 -7.87 -22.53 -10.30
CA PRO A 293 -8.32 -23.38 -11.40
C PRO A 293 -8.37 -22.64 -12.74
N LYS A 294 -8.83 -21.38 -12.75
CA LYS A 294 -8.91 -20.55 -13.96
C LYS A 294 -7.52 -20.18 -14.50
N GLN A 295 -6.57 -19.83 -13.62
CA GLN A 295 -5.19 -19.56 -14.03
C GLN A 295 -4.51 -20.81 -14.59
N LYS A 296 -4.69 -21.98 -13.97
CA LYS A 296 -4.10 -23.25 -14.41
C LYS A 296 -4.47 -23.62 -15.84
N GLN A 297 -5.67 -23.28 -16.29
CA GLN A 297 -6.13 -23.55 -17.66
C GLN A 297 -5.34 -22.76 -18.72
N GLN A 298 -4.84 -21.58 -18.35
CA GLN A 298 -4.13 -20.67 -19.27
C GLN A 298 -2.62 -20.66 -19.05
N PHE A 299 -2.15 -21.20 -17.91
CA PHE A 299 -0.77 -21.18 -17.46
C PHE A 299 0.18 -21.89 -18.43
N GLU A 300 1.25 -21.18 -18.80
CA GLU A 300 2.37 -21.72 -19.56
C GLU A 300 3.60 -21.92 -18.66
N LYS A 301 4.06 -20.86 -17.98
CA LYS A 301 5.29 -20.89 -17.19
C LYS A 301 5.34 -19.78 -16.13
N TRP A 302 6.19 -19.98 -15.15
CA TRP A 302 6.64 -18.90 -14.25
C TRP A 302 7.81 -18.18 -14.90
N ALA A 303 7.76 -16.86 -14.95
CA ALA A 303 8.76 -16.04 -15.63
C ALA A 303 9.20 -14.87 -14.73
N ARG A 304 10.47 -14.43 -14.87
CA ARG A 304 10.98 -13.22 -14.20
C ARG A 304 10.84 -12.00 -15.11
N PRO A 305 10.76 -10.78 -14.55
CA PRO A 305 10.60 -9.56 -15.34
C PRO A 305 11.60 -9.45 -16.51
N GLU A 306 12.87 -9.78 -16.29
CA GLU A 306 13.92 -9.76 -17.33
C GLU A 306 13.63 -10.60 -18.58
N THR A 307 12.67 -11.53 -18.52
CA THR A 307 12.32 -12.41 -19.64
C THR A 307 11.14 -11.90 -20.49
N PHE A 308 10.42 -10.88 -20.02
CA PHE A 308 9.25 -10.32 -20.71
C PHE A 308 9.12 -8.79 -20.59
N CYS A 309 10.02 -8.13 -19.87
CA CYS A 309 10.15 -6.68 -19.72
C CYS A 309 11.51 -6.23 -20.26
N ASP A 310 11.52 -5.23 -21.14
CA ASP A 310 12.74 -4.64 -21.67
C ASP A 310 13.41 -3.71 -20.66
N GLU A 311 12.64 -2.96 -19.87
CA GLU A 311 13.16 -1.99 -18.89
C GLU A 311 12.38 -2.07 -17.57
N PRO A 312 12.49 -3.16 -16.80
CA PRO A 312 11.68 -3.33 -15.61
C PRO A 312 11.97 -2.24 -14.55
N LYS A 313 10.90 -1.61 -14.06
CA LYS A 313 10.89 -0.74 -12.87
C LYS A 313 9.80 -1.20 -11.91
N VAL A 314 9.99 -0.94 -10.62
CA VAL A 314 8.92 -1.20 -9.65
C VAL A 314 7.74 -0.26 -9.93
N ILE A 315 8.01 1.04 -10.02
CA ILE A 315 7.02 2.08 -10.30
C ILE A 315 7.59 3.05 -11.32
N TYR A 316 6.84 3.29 -12.40
CA TYR A 316 7.04 4.44 -13.28
C TYR A 316 6.15 5.60 -12.84
N ALA A 317 4.86 5.32 -12.57
CA ALA A 317 3.91 6.28 -12.05
C ALA A 317 2.91 5.58 -11.13
N ILE A 318 2.67 6.14 -9.94
CA ILE A 318 1.57 5.69 -9.08
C ILE A 318 0.26 6.20 -9.69
N SER A 319 -0.44 5.32 -10.38
CA SER A 319 -1.68 5.64 -11.07
C SER A 319 -2.73 4.58 -10.84
N SER A 320 -3.94 5.02 -10.50
CA SER A 320 -5.10 4.13 -10.40
C SER A 320 -5.55 3.64 -11.78
N PHE A 321 -5.26 4.41 -12.85
CA PHE A 321 -5.71 4.11 -14.21
C PHE A 321 -4.88 3.01 -14.89
N SER A 322 -3.61 2.84 -14.50
CA SER A 322 -2.75 1.80 -15.07
C SER A 322 -3.11 0.39 -14.57
N ILE A 323 -3.78 0.27 -13.43
CA ILE A 323 -4.10 -1.01 -12.80
C ILE A 323 -5.16 -1.77 -13.60
N ARG A 324 -4.86 -3.04 -13.89
CA ARG A 324 -5.74 -3.98 -14.57
C ARG A 324 -5.76 -5.34 -13.86
N GLN A 325 -6.95 -5.75 -13.44
CA GLN A 325 -7.20 -7.11 -12.97
C GLN A 325 -7.30 -8.09 -14.13
N THR A 326 -6.87 -9.33 -13.89
CA THR A 326 -6.96 -10.44 -14.84
C THR A 326 -7.89 -11.55 -14.34
N VAL A 327 -7.48 -12.80 -14.46
CA VAL A 327 -8.25 -13.99 -14.08
C VAL A 327 -8.27 -14.25 -12.56
N VAL A 328 -7.67 -13.34 -11.78
CA VAL A 328 -7.61 -13.40 -10.31
C VAL A 328 -8.99 -13.14 -9.70
N SER A 329 -9.32 -13.91 -8.66
CA SER A 329 -10.61 -13.89 -7.96
C SER A 329 -10.81 -12.68 -7.04
N ASP A 330 -9.74 -12.09 -6.50
CA ASP A 330 -9.81 -11.09 -5.43
C ASP A 330 -9.89 -9.65 -5.96
N CYS A 331 -11.06 -9.29 -6.50
CA CYS A 331 -11.31 -7.95 -7.03
C CYS A 331 -11.18 -6.83 -6.00
N SER A 332 -11.50 -7.10 -4.72
CA SER A 332 -11.45 -6.10 -3.67
C SER A 332 -10.03 -5.64 -3.36
N PHE A 333 -9.04 -6.54 -3.45
CA PHE A 333 -7.64 -6.17 -3.29
C PHE A 333 -7.18 -5.24 -4.41
N VAL A 334 -7.56 -5.52 -5.67
CA VAL A 334 -7.20 -4.68 -6.82
C VAL A 334 -7.90 -3.31 -6.76
N ALA A 335 -9.18 -3.27 -6.36
CA ALA A 335 -9.88 -2.01 -6.08
C ALA A 335 -9.19 -1.20 -4.96
N SER A 336 -8.69 -1.89 -3.94
CA SER A 336 -7.95 -1.29 -2.82
C SER A 336 -6.62 -0.68 -3.25
N LEU A 337 -5.88 -1.35 -4.16
CA LEU A 337 -4.70 -0.78 -4.80
C LEU A 337 -5.04 0.48 -5.60
N ALA A 338 -6.14 0.47 -6.36
CA ALA A 338 -6.56 1.61 -7.17
C ALA A 338 -6.88 2.85 -6.34
N ILE A 339 -7.67 2.71 -5.27
CA ILE A 339 -7.98 3.86 -4.42
C ILE A 339 -6.75 4.33 -3.61
N SER A 340 -5.88 3.41 -3.17
CA SER A 340 -4.65 3.77 -2.44
C SER A 340 -3.67 4.51 -3.35
N ALA A 341 -3.51 4.08 -4.60
CA ALA A 341 -2.71 4.78 -5.61
C ALA A 341 -3.28 6.18 -5.91
N GLN A 342 -4.60 6.28 -6.09
CA GLN A 342 -5.25 7.57 -6.31
C GLN A 342 -5.06 8.52 -5.12
N TYR A 343 -5.16 8.01 -3.89
CA TYR A 343 -4.94 8.78 -2.68
C TYR A 343 -3.49 9.28 -2.59
N GLU A 344 -2.51 8.41 -2.80
CA GLU A 344 -1.10 8.78 -2.76
C GLU A 344 -0.77 9.86 -3.80
N LYS A 345 -1.32 9.74 -5.01
CA LYS A 345 -1.18 10.76 -6.06
C LYS A 345 -1.83 12.08 -5.66
N ARG A 346 -3.08 12.04 -5.16
CA ARG A 346 -3.88 13.21 -4.79
C ARG A 346 -3.26 13.98 -3.62
N PHE A 347 -2.95 13.29 -2.52
CA PHE A 347 -2.53 13.91 -1.26
C PHE A 347 -1.02 13.88 -1.00
N ARG A 348 -0.22 13.26 -1.89
CA ARG A 348 1.23 13.08 -1.73
C ARG A 348 1.62 12.41 -0.41
N LYS A 349 0.72 11.56 0.12
CA LYS A 349 0.96 10.72 1.29
C LYS A 349 1.24 9.29 0.80
N LYS A 350 2.46 8.82 1.03
CA LYS A 350 2.91 7.48 0.62
C LYS A 350 2.13 6.39 1.38
N LEU A 351 1.24 5.69 0.69
CA LEU A 351 0.50 4.52 1.20
C LEU A 351 0.97 3.21 0.53
N ILE A 352 1.37 3.30 -0.74
CA ILE A 352 1.81 2.18 -1.58
C ILE A 352 3.33 2.15 -1.71
N THR A 353 3.96 3.29 -2.03
CA THR A 353 5.41 3.32 -2.26
C THR A 353 6.22 2.98 -1.00
N ASN A 354 5.75 3.40 0.18
CA ASN A 354 6.47 3.19 1.44
C ASN A 354 6.44 1.74 1.94
N ILE A 355 5.58 0.87 1.39
CA ILE A 355 5.46 -0.53 1.83
C ILE A 355 6.19 -1.53 0.93
N ILE A 356 6.82 -1.09 -0.16
CA ILE A 356 7.55 -1.95 -1.12
C ILE A 356 9.06 -1.71 -0.96
N TYR A 357 9.85 -2.78 -0.88
CA TYR A 357 11.30 -2.77 -0.73
C TYR A 357 11.98 -3.70 -1.77
N PRO A 358 13.21 -3.39 -2.22
CA PRO A 358 14.13 -2.36 -1.70
C PRO A 358 13.72 -0.92 -2.04
N GLN A 359 14.21 0.03 -1.25
CA GLN A 359 13.96 1.46 -1.44
C GLN A 359 15.28 2.21 -1.61
N ASN A 360 15.29 3.26 -2.43
CA ASN A 360 16.40 4.19 -2.50
C ASN A 360 16.43 5.12 -1.26
N ARG A 361 17.41 6.03 -1.22
CA ARG A 361 17.57 7.03 -0.15
C ARG A 361 16.36 7.95 0.07
N ASN A 362 15.51 8.12 -0.94
CA ASN A 362 14.28 8.92 -0.88
C ASN A 362 13.07 8.10 -0.39
N GLY A 363 13.27 6.83 -0.04
CA GLY A 363 12.20 5.90 0.32
C GLY A 363 11.31 5.57 -0.88
N GLU A 364 11.86 5.49 -2.08
CA GLU A 364 11.15 5.10 -3.30
C GLU A 364 11.53 3.68 -3.69
N PRO A 365 10.57 2.82 -4.05
CA PRO A 365 10.85 1.44 -4.44
C PRO A 365 11.75 1.34 -5.68
N VAL A 366 12.72 0.43 -5.65
CA VAL A 366 13.71 0.23 -6.71
C VAL A 366 13.62 -1.17 -7.28
N TYR A 367 13.79 -1.30 -8.59
CA TYR A 367 13.91 -2.60 -9.24
C TYR A 367 15.15 -3.34 -8.73
N ASN A 368 14.95 -4.59 -8.34
CA ASN A 368 16.02 -5.49 -7.91
C ASN A 368 16.22 -6.61 -8.94
N PRO A 369 17.32 -6.59 -9.73
CA PRO A 369 17.62 -7.65 -10.70
C PRO A 369 18.00 -8.98 -10.05
N CYS A 370 18.28 -9.01 -8.74
CA CYS A 370 18.42 -10.27 -8.00
C CYS A 370 17.06 -10.93 -7.71
N GLY A 371 15.95 -10.23 -7.95
CA GLY A 371 14.59 -10.76 -7.86
C GLY A 371 14.07 -11.00 -6.44
N LYS A 372 14.65 -10.35 -5.42
CA LYS A 372 14.14 -10.36 -4.04
C LYS A 372 13.37 -9.07 -3.76
N TYR A 373 12.16 -9.20 -3.23
CA TYR A 373 11.37 -8.07 -2.75
C TYR A 373 10.83 -8.35 -1.36
N MET A 374 10.56 -7.28 -0.63
CA MET A 374 9.89 -7.32 0.66
C MET A 374 8.72 -6.34 0.64
N VAL A 375 7.56 -6.83 1.07
CA VAL A 375 6.34 -6.02 1.22
C VAL A 375 5.94 -5.99 2.69
N LYS A 376 5.58 -4.80 3.17
CA LYS A 376 5.10 -4.57 4.53
C LYS A 376 3.57 -4.56 4.55
N LEU A 377 2.94 -5.54 5.20
CA LEU A 377 1.48 -5.64 5.30
C LEU A 377 1.03 -5.66 6.77
N ASN A 378 -0.06 -4.98 7.11
CA ASN A 378 -0.68 -5.02 8.43
C ASN A 378 -1.53 -6.29 8.58
N LEU A 379 -0.98 -7.30 9.23
CA LEU A 379 -1.60 -8.60 9.35
C LEU A 379 -1.75 -8.94 10.83
N ASN A 380 -2.96 -9.31 11.22
CA ASN A 380 -3.27 -9.65 12.62
C ASN A 380 -2.91 -8.49 13.57
N GLY A 381 -3.19 -7.25 13.13
CA GLY A 381 -3.07 -6.01 13.89
C GLY A 381 -1.67 -5.42 14.06
N VAL A 382 -0.66 -6.02 13.41
CA VAL A 382 0.71 -5.52 13.36
C VAL A 382 1.27 -5.54 11.95
N TRP A 383 2.17 -4.62 11.64
CA TRP A 383 2.94 -4.68 10.40
C TRP A 383 3.85 -5.90 10.40
N ARG A 384 3.83 -6.68 9.31
CA ARG A 384 4.62 -7.89 9.12
C ARG A 384 5.40 -7.83 7.83
N LYS A 385 6.57 -8.48 7.83
CA LYS A 385 7.44 -8.62 6.66
C LYS A 385 6.96 -9.78 5.79
N VAL A 386 6.71 -9.52 4.51
CA VAL A 386 6.40 -10.52 3.49
C VAL A 386 7.48 -10.50 2.43
N VAL A 387 8.36 -11.49 2.45
CA VAL A 387 9.43 -11.65 1.44
C VAL A 387 8.90 -12.48 0.27
N ILE A 388 9.14 -12.03 -0.95
CA ILE A 388 8.77 -12.72 -2.19
C ILE A 388 9.94 -12.72 -3.18
N ASP A 389 9.98 -13.73 -4.05
CA ASP A 389 10.71 -13.63 -5.31
C ASP A 389 9.88 -12.86 -6.37
N ASP A 390 10.41 -12.63 -7.56
CA ASP A 390 9.73 -11.90 -8.65
C ASP A 390 9.22 -12.77 -9.79
N TYR A 391 9.14 -14.10 -9.60
CA TYR A 391 8.47 -14.96 -10.57
C TYR A 391 6.97 -14.65 -10.67
N LEU A 392 6.48 -14.33 -11.86
CA LEU A 392 5.07 -14.10 -12.15
C LEU A 392 4.52 -15.19 -13.08
N PRO A 393 3.25 -15.58 -12.94
CA PRO A 393 2.66 -16.60 -13.80
C PRO A 393 2.27 -15.99 -15.15
N LEU A 394 2.73 -16.61 -16.24
CA LEU A 394 2.39 -16.21 -17.61
C LEU A 394 1.46 -17.22 -18.27
N ALA A 395 0.57 -16.69 -19.10
CA ALA A 395 -0.23 -17.43 -20.05
C ALA A 395 0.54 -17.65 -21.36
N LYS A 396 -0.09 -18.40 -22.27
CA LYS A 396 0.32 -18.46 -23.67
C LYS A 396 0.40 -17.04 -24.25
N TYR A 397 1.43 -16.78 -25.06
CA TYR A 397 1.70 -15.47 -25.69
C TYR A 397 2.20 -14.36 -24.75
N GLY A 398 2.58 -14.70 -23.52
CA GLY A 398 3.29 -13.77 -22.62
C GLY A 398 2.39 -12.82 -21.81
N ASP A 399 1.09 -13.11 -21.71
CA ASP A 399 0.18 -12.36 -20.85
C ASP A 399 0.31 -12.75 -19.38
N LEU A 400 0.27 -11.76 -18.48
CA LEU A 400 0.31 -12.00 -17.03
C LEU A 400 -1.01 -12.58 -16.53
N LEU A 401 -0.93 -13.62 -15.69
CA LEU A 401 -2.07 -14.25 -15.03
C LEU A 401 -2.33 -13.69 -13.62
N CYS A 402 -1.51 -12.75 -13.17
CA CYS A 402 -1.72 -11.89 -12.01
C CYS A 402 -2.28 -10.53 -12.47
N SER A 403 -2.76 -9.69 -11.56
CA SER A 403 -3.07 -8.29 -11.86
C SER A 403 -1.79 -7.53 -12.18
N PHE A 404 -1.86 -6.57 -13.11
CA PHE A 404 -0.68 -5.89 -13.65
C PHE A 404 -0.97 -4.43 -14.02
N SER A 405 0.08 -3.67 -14.30
CA SER A 405 -0.03 -2.33 -14.88
C SER A 405 -0.15 -2.41 -16.39
N ASN A 406 -0.94 -1.54 -17.04
CA ASN A 406 -1.00 -1.44 -18.50
C ASN A 406 0.38 -1.17 -19.13
N ASN A 407 1.37 -0.73 -18.35
CA ASN A 407 2.78 -0.79 -18.72
C ASN A 407 3.41 -2.11 -18.25
N LYS A 408 3.82 -2.95 -19.21
CA LYS A 408 4.48 -4.24 -18.94
C LYS A 408 5.80 -4.10 -18.17
N ASN A 409 6.46 -2.94 -18.24
CA ASN A 409 7.69 -2.67 -17.52
C ASN A 409 7.46 -2.23 -16.06
N GLU A 410 6.21 -2.03 -15.62
CA GLU A 410 5.87 -1.60 -14.26
C GLU A 410 5.37 -2.76 -13.38
N LEU A 411 6.04 -3.02 -12.26
CA LEU A 411 5.88 -4.27 -11.51
C LEU A 411 5.07 -4.18 -10.21
N TRP A 412 4.84 -2.99 -9.65
CA TRP A 412 4.31 -2.85 -8.28
C TRP A 412 2.96 -3.52 -8.04
N VAL A 413 2.04 -3.48 -9.02
CA VAL A 413 0.73 -4.14 -8.93
C VAL A 413 0.89 -5.64 -8.75
N SER A 414 1.70 -6.26 -9.61
CA SER A 414 1.97 -7.70 -9.60
C SER A 414 2.71 -8.13 -8.33
N LEU A 415 3.68 -7.33 -7.86
CA LEU A 415 4.44 -7.61 -6.65
C LEU A 415 3.57 -7.54 -5.38
N LEU A 416 2.72 -6.52 -5.26
CA LEU A 416 1.81 -6.38 -4.13
C LEU A 416 0.75 -7.48 -4.12
N GLU A 417 0.14 -7.79 -5.26
CA GLU A 417 -0.81 -8.89 -5.37
C GLU A 417 -0.14 -10.22 -5.00
N LYS A 418 1.06 -10.48 -5.51
CA LYS A 418 1.80 -11.70 -5.16
C LYS A 418 2.09 -11.79 -3.67
N ALA A 419 2.54 -10.70 -3.03
CA ALA A 419 2.78 -10.69 -1.60
C ALA A 419 1.50 -10.98 -0.81
N TYR A 420 0.38 -10.37 -1.21
CA TYR A 420 -0.91 -10.59 -0.56
C TYR A 420 -1.42 -12.02 -0.77
N MET A 421 -1.39 -12.54 -1.99
CA MET A 421 -1.77 -13.92 -2.32
C MET A 421 -0.86 -14.94 -1.63
N LYS A 422 0.42 -14.61 -1.41
CA LYS A 422 1.33 -15.46 -0.62
C LYS A 422 0.82 -15.62 0.82
N VAL A 423 0.38 -14.52 1.45
CA VAL A 423 -0.22 -14.53 2.80
C VAL A 423 -1.54 -15.30 2.80
N MET A 424 -2.38 -15.11 1.78
CA MET A 424 -3.70 -15.75 1.66
C MET A 424 -3.67 -17.23 1.20
N GLY A 425 -2.48 -17.80 1.03
CA GLY A 425 -2.28 -19.23 0.77
C GLY A 425 -2.21 -19.62 -0.71
N GLY A 426 -2.12 -18.65 -1.61
CA GLY A 426 -2.00 -18.81 -3.06
C GLY A 426 -3.00 -17.94 -3.84
N TYR A 427 -2.94 -18.01 -5.17
CA TYR A 427 -3.91 -17.37 -6.04
C TYR A 427 -5.27 -18.12 -6.07
N ASP A 428 -5.30 -19.35 -5.58
CA ASP A 428 -6.54 -20.09 -5.29
C ASP A 428 -7.18 -19.64 -3.97
N PHE A 429 -7.40 -18.33 -3.87
CA PHE A 429 -8.03 -17.66 -2.74
C PHE A 429 -9.47 -17.31 -3.13
N PRO A 430 -10.49 -17.62 -2.29
CA PRO A 430 -11.89 -17.37 -2.63
C PRO A 430 -12.25 -15.88 -2.78
N GLY A 431 -11.37 -14.97 -2.36
CA GLY A 431 -11.58 -13.52 -2.35
C GLY A 431 -11.86 -13.00 -0.94
N SER A 432 -11.88 -11.68 -0.81
CA SER A 432 -12.12 -11.01 0.47
C SER A 432 -13.04 -9.80 0.31
N ASN A 433 -12.88 -8.77 1.16
CA ASN A 433 -13.54 -7.49 0.99
C ASN A 433 -12.58 -6.34 1.27
N SER A 434 -12.89 -5.17 0.71
CA SER A 434 -11.95 -4.06 0.67
C SER A 434 -11.59 -3.50 2.05
N ASN A 435 -12.43 -3.67 3.07
CA ASN A 435 -12.09 -3.24 4.43
C ASN A 435 -10.88 -4.01 4.98
N ILE A 436 -10.81 -5.32 4.68
CA ILE A 436 -9.70 -6.19 5.08
C ILE A 436 -8.46 -5.82 4.27
N ASP A 437 -8.62 -5.68 2.95
CA ASP A 437 -7.53 -5.38 2.02
C ASP A 437 -6.88 -4.01 2.30
N LEU A 438 -7.69 -2.96 2.40
CA LEU A 438 -7.20 -1.62 2.73
C LEU A 438 -6.59 -1.58 4.12
N HIS A 439 -7.15 -2.28 5.11
CA HIS A 439 -6.55 -2.34 6.44
C HIS A 439 -5.18 -3.05 6.38
N ALA A 440 -5.05 -4.12 5.60
CA ALA A 440 -3.78 -4.81 5.41
C ALA A 440 -2.74 -3.96 4.67
N LEU A 441 -3.16 -3.12 3.72
CA LEU A 441 -2.27 -2.22 2.99
C LEU A 441 -1.85 -1.00 3.81
N THR A 442 -2.73 -0.46 4.67
CA THR A 442 -2.59 0.91 5.20
C THR A 442 -2.68 1.05 6.71
N GLU A 443 -3.15 0.03 7.45
CA GLU A 443 -3.58 0.12 8.86
C GLU A 443 -4.79 1.06 9.11
N TRP A 444 -5.40 1.60 8.06
CA TRP A 444 -6.55 2.51 8.20
C TRP A 444 -7.78 1.79 8.74
N ILE A 445 -8.59 2.52 9.51
CA ILE A 445 -9.63 1.94 10.38
C ILE A 445 -10.84 1.51 9.54
N PRO A 446 -11.14 0.21 9.41
CA PRO A 446 -12.21 -0.28 8.54
C PRO A 446 -13.60 -0.05 9.16
N GLU A 447 -14.53 0.46 8.34
CA GLU A 447 -15.95 0.61 8.63
C GLU A 447 -16.78 0.06 7.47
N ARG A 448 -17.77 -0.76 7.79
CA ARG A 448 -18.73 -1.30 6.81
C ARG A 448 -20.06 -0.55 6.95
N VAL A 449 -20.54 0.05 5.87
CA VAL A 449 -21.86 0.70 5.83
C VAL A 449 -22.73 -0.03 4.81
N ALA A 450 -23.69 -0.81 5.30
CA ALA A 450 -24.65 -1.49 4.43
C ALA A 450 -25.58 -0.46 3.78
N ILE A 451 -25.74 -0.54 2.47
CA ILE A 451 -26.69 0.25 1.70
C ILE A 451 -28.02 -0.50 1.75
N ARG A 452 -28.93 -0.02 2.59
CA ARG A 452 -30.27 -0.58 2.76
C ARG A 452 -31.27 0.56 2.75
N GLU A 453 -31.79 0.90 1.57
CA GLU A 453 -32.76 1.98 1.43
C GLU A 453 -33.98 1.74 2.33
N GLY A 454 -34.43 2.80 3.01
CA GLY A 454 -35.54 2.74 3.95
C GLY A 454 -35.23 2.11 5.32
N SER A 455 -34.02 1.59 5.55
CA SER A 455 -33.64 1.09 6.88
C SER A 455 -33.30 2.22 7.85
N ALA A 456 -33.58 2.01 9.13
CA ALA A 456 -33.23 2.97 10.18
C ALA A 456 -31.69 3.14 10.37
N GLU A 457 -30.91 2.16 9.89
CA GLU A 457 -29.46 2.10 10.03
C GLU A 457 -28.72 2.88 8.93
N PHE A 458 -29.36 3.10 7.77
CA PHE A 458 -28.75 3.79 6.64
C PHE A 458 -29.51 5.08 6.29
N ASN A 459 -28.93 6.23 6.64
CA ASN A 459 -29.42 7.52 6.21
C ASN A 459 -28.61 8.01 4.99
N LYS A 460 -29.22 7.88 3.81
CA LYS A 460 -28.64 8.22 2.52
C LYS A 460 -28.00 9.61 2.49
N ASP A 461 -28.74 10.64 2.91
CA ASP A 461 -28.30 12.04 2.84
C ASP A 461 -27.13 12.32 3.79
N LYS A 462 -27.19 11.75 5.01
CA LYS A 462 -26.14 11.90 6.01
C LYS A 462 -24.85 11.22 5.54
N GLU A 463 -24.93 10.02 4.99
CA GLU A 463 -23.75 9.30 4.51
C GLU A 463 -23.14 9.99 3.28
N PHE A 464 -23.94 10.52 2.36
CA PHE A 464 -23.41 11.33 1.25
C PHE A 464 -22.63 12.54 1.73
N LYS A 465 -23.24 13.36 2.61
CA LYS A 465 -22.58 14.56 3.16
C LYS A 465 -21.30 14.21 3.91
N ARG A 466 -21.33 13.10 4.66
CA ARG A 466 -20.16 12.58 5.38
C ARG A 466 -19.04 12.17 4.43
N LEU A 467 -19.35 11.42 3.36
CA LEU A 467 -18.36 11.00 2.37
C LEU A 467 -17.81 12.21 1.62
N LEU A 468 -18.67 13.11 1.15
CA LEU A 468 -18.28 14.34 0.46
C LEU A 468 -17.32 15.20 1.30
N ASP A 469 -17.63 15.43 2.58
CA ASP A 469 -16.77 16.22 3.47
C ASP A 469 -15.41 15.53 3.74
N ARG A 470 -15.44 14.22 4.02
CA ARG A 470 -14.27 13.52 4.55
C ARG A 470 -13.32 13.05 3.45
N PHE A 471 -13.84 12.68 2.29
CA PHE A 471 -13.05 12.15 1.19
C PHE A 471 -12.09 13.21 0.64
N HIS A 472 -12.59 14.43 0.37
CA HIS A 472 -11.76 15.53 -0.13
C HIS A 472 -10.73 15.99 0.89
N LYS A 473 -11.00 15.89 2.19
CA LYS A 473 -10.00 16.17 3.23
C LYS A 473 -8.92 15.08 3.36
N GLY A 474 -8.99 14.01 2.57
CA GLY A 474 -8.04 12.90 2.62
C GLY A 474 -8.17 12.08 3.90
N HIS A 475 -9.35 12.04 4.51
CA HIS A 475 -9.60 11.36 5.78
C HIS A 475 -10.13 9.93 5.61
N CYS A 476 -10.44 9.49 4.39
CA CYS A 476 -10.89 8.13 4.14
C CYS A 476 -10.52 7.62 2.74
N LEU A 477 -10.39 6.30 2.64
CA LEU A 477 -10.36 5.53 1.39
C LEU A 477 -11.71 4.82 1.28
N VAL A 478 -12.30 4.82 0.09
CA VAL A 478 -13.64 4.28 -0.11
C VAL A 478 -13.68 3.36 -1.32
N THR A 479 -14.31 2.21 -1.13
CA THR A 479 -14.74 1.34 -2.23
C THR A 479 -16.22 1.01 -2.04
N VAL A 480 -16.88 0.62 -3.13
CA VAL A 480 -18.28 0.19 -3.13
C VAL A 480 -18.36 -1.19 -3.77
N ALA A 481 -19.26 -2.04 -3.29
CA ALA A 481 -19.43 -3.37 -3.85
C ALA A 481 -20.89 -3.67 -4.21
N THR A 482 -21.07 -4.33 -5.34
CA THR A 482 -22.34 -4.87 -5.79
C THR A 482 -22.66 -6.16 -5.03
N GLY A 483 -23.96 -6.40 -4.82
CA GLY A 483 -24.47 -7.68 -4.35
C GLY A 483 -24.60 -8.70 -5.47
N GLU A 484 -25.47 -9.70 -5.24
CA GLU A 484 -25.96 -10.53 -6.33
C GLU A 484 -26.77 -9.68 -7.31
N LEU A 485 -26.49 -9.83 -8.60
CA LEU A 485 -27.25 -9.21 -9.68
C LEU A 485 -27.67 -10.30 -10.66
N SER A 486 -28.90 -10.21 -11.19
CA SER A 486 -29.29 -11.07 -12.32
C SER A 486 -28.40 -10.76 -13.52
N GLU A 487 -28.11 -11.75 -14.38
CA GLU A 487 -27.34 -11.51 -15.62
C GLU A 487 -27.96 -10.37 -16.44
N SER A 488 -29.30 -10.33 -16.49
CA SER A 488 -30.01 -9.25 -17.20
C SER A 488 -29.80 -7.88 -16.58
N ASP A 489 -29.76 -7.77 -15.24
CA ASP A 489 -29.50 -6.49 -14.57
C ASP A 489 -28.05 -6.07 -14.73
N ALA A 490 -27.11 -7.00 -14.54
CA ALA A 490 -25.68 -6.78 -14.73
C ALA A 490 -25.39 -6.26 -16.14
N ASP A 491 -25.93 -6.91 -17.18
CA ASP A 491 -25.74 -6.51 -18.56
C ASP A 491 -26.40 -5.17 -18.90
N ARG A 492 -27.63 -4.93 -18.42
CA ARG A 492 -28.34 -3.66 -18.63
C ARG A 492 -27.66 -2.50 -17.94
N ALA A 493 -27.24 -2.70 -16.69
CA ALA A 493 -26.58 -1.68 -15.87
C ALA A 493 -25.11 -1.46 -16.29
N GLY A 494 -24.46 -2.46 -16.88
CA GLY A 494 -23.02 -2.45 -17.08
C GLY A 494 -22.24 -2.60 -15.77
N LEU A 495 -22.76 -3.40 -14.85
CA LEU A 495 -22.16 -3.68 -13.55
C LEU A 495 -21.88 -5.17 -13.41
N VAL A 496 -20.86 -5.51 -12.64
CA VAL A 496 -20.46 -6.89 -12.37
C VAL A 496 -21.10 -7.32 -11.05
N PRO A 497 -21.73 -8.51 -10.97
CA PRO A 497 -22.25 -9.02 -9.70
C PRO A 497 -21.11 -9.34 -8.73
N THR A 498 -21.35 -9.15 -7.42
CA THR A 498 -20.43 -9.51 -6.33
C THR A 498 -19.01 -8.96 -6.51
N HIS A 499 -18.90 -7.70 -6.94
CA HIS A 499 -17.66 -7.09 -7.39
C HIS A 499 -17.37 -5.75 -6.71
N ALA A 500 -16.10 -5.46 -6.48
CA ALA A 500 -15.65 -4.23 -5.82
C ALA A 500 -15.20 -3.16 -6.83
N TYR A 501 -15.56 -1.91 -6.56
CA TYR A 501 -15.21 -0.74 -7.34
C TYR A 501 -14.54 0.31 -6.46
N ALA A 502 -13.47 0.93 -6.95
CA ALA A 502 -12.80 2.02 -6.26
C ALA A 502 -13.56 3.35 -6.45
N MET A 503 -13.81 4.10 -5.36
CA MET A 503 -14.41 5.43 -5.46
C MET A 503 -13.31 6.47 -5.68
N LEU A 504 -13.11 6.88 -6.93
CA LEU A 504 -12.08 7.85 -7.30
C LEU A 504 -12.50 9.29 -6.98
N ASP A 505 -13.80 9.59 -7.00
CA ASP A 505 -14.30 10.92 -6.61
C ASP A 505 -15.78 10.92 -6.16
N VAL A 506 -16.17 11.98 -5.45
CA VAL A 506 -17.56 12.25 -5.05
C VAL A 506 -17.83 13.75 -5.14
N LYS A 507 -18.91 14.15 -5.82
CA LYS A 507 -19.25 15.57 -6.04
C LYS A 507 -20.74 15.84 -5.90
N GLU A 508 -21.07 17.06 -5.48
CA GLU A 508 -22.41 17.61 -5.52
C GLU A 508 -22.43 18.82 -6.44
N TYR A 509 -23.33 18.86 -7.43
CA TYR A 509 -23.47 19.98 -8.35
C TYR A 509 -24.94 20.27 -8.65
N LYS A 510 -25.40 21.48 -8.31
CA LYS A 510 -26.80 21.92 -8.48
C LYS A 510 -27.82 20.89 -7.97
N GLY A 511 -27.57 20.31 -6.79
CA GLY A 511 -28.41 19.29 -6.16
C GLY A 511 -28.24 17.87 -6.72
N ARG A 512 -27.42 17.66 -7.76
CA ARG A 512 -27.06 16.32 -8.25
C ARG A 512 -25.90 15.77 -7.44
N ARG A 513 -26.06 14.53 -6.95
CA ARG A 513 -25.09 13.81 -6.12
C ARG A 513 -24.46 12.70 -6.94
N LEU A 514 -23.16 12.80 -7.20
CA LEU A 514 -22.47 11.99 -8.19
C LEU A 514 -21.22 11.34 -7.59
N PHE A 515 -20.95 10.11 -8.00
CA PHE A 515 -19.76 9.33 -7.64
C PHE A 515 -19.00 8.92 -8.88
N MET A 516 -17.68 9.06 -8.86
CA MET A 516 -16.79 8.53 -9.89
C MET A 516 -16.20 7.22 -9.40
N LEU A 517 -16.53 6.13 -10.09
CA LEU A 517 -16.12 4.78 -9.76
C LEU A 517 -15.16 4.23 -10.81
N LYS A 518 -14.23 3.37 -10.39
CA LYS A 518 -13.37 2.57 -11.27
C LYS A 518 -13.65 1.09 -11.09
N ASN A 519 -13.93 0.43 -12.20
CA ASN A 519 -13.89 -1.03 -12.31
C ASN A 519 -12.43 -1.51 -12.43
N PRO A 520 -11.93 -2.34 -11.48
CA PRO A 520 -10.57 -2.90 -11.54
C PRO A 520 -10.25 -3.71 -12.81
N TRP A 521 -11.26 -4.20 -13.53
CA TRP A 521 -11.08 -4.90 -14.81
C TRP A 521 -10.59 -3.97 -15.94
N ASN A 522 -10.62 -2.65 -15.70
CA ASN A 522 -10.21 -1.62 -16.65
C ASN A 522 -11.02 -1.66 -17.97
N HIS A 523 -12.25 -2.18 -17.89
CA HIS A 523 -13.29 -2.17 -18.93
C HIS A 523 -14.66 -2.39 -18.27
N LEU A 524 -15.75 -2.32 -19.05
CA LEU A 524 -17.14 -2.52 -18.62
C LEU A 524 -17.60 -1.44 -17.61
N ARG A 525 -18.25 -0.42 -18.15
CA ARG A 525 -18.77 0.74 -17.42
C ARG A 525 -20.28 0.70 -17.25
N TRP A 526 -20.72 1.48 -16.26
CA TRP A 526 -22.12 1.85 -16.04
C TRP A 526 -22.78 2.37 -17.33
N LYS A 527 -23.99 1.89 -17.62
CA LYS A 527 -24.75 2.19 -18.85
C LYS A 527 -25.99 3.07 -18.60
N GLY A 528 -26.26 3.44 -17.36
CA GLY A 528 -27.44 4.25 -17.01
C GLY A 528 -27.15 5.76 -17.02
N ASN A 529 -27.85 6.51 -16.17
CA ASN A 529 -27.71 7.96 -16.07
C ASN A 529 -26.27 8.37 -15.76
N PHE A 530 -25.76 9.39 -16.45
CA PHE A 530 -24.38 9.85 -16.38
C PHE A 530 -23.33 8.85 -16.90
N SER A 531 -23.73 7.80 -17.62
CA SER A 531 -22.80 7.01 -18.43
C SER A 531 -22.20 7.86 -19.55
N GLU A 532 -21.11 7.40 -20.17
CA GLU A 532 -20.50 8.12 -21.29
C GLU A 532 -21.42 8.26 -22.51
N LYS A 533 -22.48 7.44 -22.61
CA LYS A 533 -23.46 7.42 -23.70
C LYS A 533 -24.75 8.20 -23.38
N ASP A 534 -24.85 8.77 -22.19
CA ASP A 534 -26.05 9.49 -21.75
C ASP A 534 -26.06 10.95 -22.22
N GLU A 535 -26.60 11.19 -23.42
CA GLU A 535 -26.68 12.54 -23.97
C GLU A 535 -27.68 13.45 -23.23
N ALA A 536 -28.62 12.89 -22.46
CA ALA A 536 -29.71 13.65 -21.84
C ALA A 536 -29.30 14.34 -20.54
N ASN A 537 -28.52 13.67 -19.68
CA ASN A 537 -28.14 14.24 -18.39
C ASN A 537 -26.85 15.08 -18.43
N TRP A 538 -25.98 14.85 -19.41
CA TRP A 538 -24.73 15.59 -19.56
C TRP A 538 -24.94 16.98 -20.16
N THR A 539 -24.94 18.02 -19.32
CA THR A 539 -24.88 19.42 -19.78
C THR A 539 -23.45 19.92 -19.86
N THR A 540 -23.19 20.93 -20.69
CA THR A 540 -21.86 21.57 -20.83
C THR A 540 -21.35 22.08 -19.48
N GLU A 541 -22.22 22.62 -18.62
CA GLU A 541 -21.82 23.10 -17.30
C GLU A 541 -21.47 21.95 -16.35
N LEU A 542 -22.20 20.83 -16.43
CA LEU A 542 -21.89 19.67 -15.60
C LEU A 542 -20.58 19.00 -16.04
N GLN A 543 -20.36 18.85 -17.36
CA GLN A 543 -19.10 18.35 -17.90
C GLN A 543 -17.92 19.20 -17.42
N LYS A 544 -18.07 20.54 -17.43
CA LYS A 544 -17.07 21.46 -16.87
C LYS A 544 -16.88 21.30 -15.37
N ALA A 545 -17.97 21.20 -14.59
CA ALA A 545 -17.90 21.08 -13.12
C ALA A 545 -17.26 19.76 -12.65
N LEU A 546 -17.49 18.68 -13.40
CA LEU A 546 -16.85 17.39 -13.13
C LEU A 546 -15.49 17.27 -13.81
N ASN A 547 -15.18 18.17 -14.76
CA ASN A 547 -14.07 18.09 -15.71
C ASN A 547 -13.98 16.70 -16.36
N TYR A 548 -15.13 16.27 -16.90
CA TYR A 548 -15.32 14.99 -17.55
C TYR A 548 -15.91 15.22 -18.95
N ASP A 549 -15.28 14.65 -19.97
CA ASP A 549 -15.79 14.63 -21.34
C ASP A 549 -16.31 13.23 -21.70
N PRO A 550 -17.65 13.05 -21.81
CA PRO A 550 -18.25 11.79 -22.24
C PRO A 550 -17.77 11.32 -23.62
N LYS A 551 -17.44 12.24 -24.54
CA LYS A 551 -17.00 11.88 -25.90
C LYS A 551 -15.61 11.26 -25.89
N SER A 552 -14.66 11.88 -25.19
CA SER A 552 -13.34 11.29 -24.93
C SER A 552 -13.47 9.93 -24.23
N ALA A 553 -14.34 9.82 -23.23
CA ALA A 553 -14.59 8.56 -22.53
C ALA A 553 -15.14 7.46 -23.46
N GLN A 554 -15.95 7.78 -24.48
CA GLN A 554 -16.41 6.80 -25.47
C GLN A 554 -15.29 6.23 -26.34
N MET A 555 -14.17 6.96 -26.51
CA MET A 555 -13.05 6.50 -27.34
C MET A 555 -12.20 5.43 -26.65
N PHE A 556 -12.12 5.46 -25.32
CA PHE A 556 -11.29 4.53 -24.54
C PHE A 556 -12.00 4.09 -23.27
N ASP A 557 -12.22 2.78 -23.14
CA ASP A 557 -12.74 2.19 -21.92
C ASP A 557 -11.58 1.86 -20.96
N ASN A 558 -11.53 2.58 -19.85
CA ASN A 558 -10.62 2.37 -18.72
C ASN A 558 -11.37 1.92 -17.45
N GLY A 559 -12.64 1.53 -17.59
CA GLY A 559 -13.51 1.13 -16.49
C GLY A 559 -13.91 2.28 -15.54
N VAL A 560 -13.61 3.54 -15.85
CA VAL A 560 -13.97 4.70 -15.01
C VAL A 560 -15.25 5.33 -15.52
N PHE A 561 -16.19 5.61 -14.62
CA PHE A 561 -17.49 6.20 -14.95
C PHE A 561 -18.06 7.02 -13.80
N TRP A 562 -18.95 7.95 -14.13
CA TRP A 562 -19.81 8.64 -13.17
C TRP A 562 -21.15 7.92 -13.02
N ILE A 563 -21.69 7.91 -11.80
CA ILE A 563 -23.01 7.37 -11.47
C ILE A 563 -23.70 8.29 -10.46
N ASP A 564 -25.01 8.44 -10.56
CA ASP A 564 -25.78 9.17 -9.56
C ASP A 564 -26.00 8.35 -8.28
N TYR A 565 -26.14 9.05 -7.16
CA TYR A 565 -26.26 8.40 -5.86
C TYR A 565 -27.54 7.58 -5.70
N ASP A 566 -28.60 7.90 -6.45
CA ASP A 566 -29.83 7.12 -6.42
C ASP A 566 -29.64 5.77 -7.11
N SER A 567 -29.02 5.76 -8.27
CA SER A 567 -28.58 4.54 -8.95
C SER A 567 -27.57 3.74 -8.11
N LEU A 568 -26.58 4.41 -7.49
CA LEU A 568 -25.61 3.72 -6.63
C LEU A 568 -26.32 2.99 -5.48
N CYS A 569 -27.23 3.65 -4.76
CA CYS A 569 -27.94 3.01 -3.66
C CYS A 569 -28.87 1.87 -4.09
N LYS A 570 -29.26 1.82 -5.37
CA LYS A 570 -30.09 0.76 -5.94
C LYS A 570 -29.29 -0.49 -6.31
N PHE A 571 -28.08 -0.34 -6.85
CA PHE A 571 -27.30 -1.45 -7.43
C PHE A 571 -26.16 -1.95 -6.53
N PHE A 572 -25.79 -1.19 -5.50
CA PHE A 572 -24.67 -1.53 -4.60
C PHE A 572 -25.19 -1.83 -3.20
N ASP A 573 -24.56 -2.81 -2.54
CA ASP A 573 -25.01 -3.32 -1.23
C ASP A 573 -24.28 -2.67 -0.06
N VAL A 574 -23.10 -2.09 -0.31
CA VAL A 574 -22.18 -1.71 0.77
C VAL A 574 -21.14 -0.68 0.33
N PHE A 575 -20.91 0.29 1.22
CA PHE A 575 -19.67 1.07 1.25
C PHE A 575 -18.68 0.41 2.21
N TYR A 576 -17.46 0.20 1.74
CA TYR A 576 -16.30 -0.14 2.57
C TYR A 576 -15.45 1.12 2.70
N ILE A 577 -15.32 1.62 3.93
CA ILE A 577 -14.64 2.87 4.24
C ILE A 577 -13.51 2.56 5.21
N ASN A 578 -12.28 2.91 4.84
CA ASN A 578 -11.15 2.88 5.74
C ASN A 578 -10.80 4.33 6.14
N TRP A 579 -10.78 4.63 7.44
CA TRP A 579 -10.56 5.97 7.96
C TRP A 579 -9.10 6.20 8.33
N ASP A 580 -8.58 7.39 8.01
CA ASP A 580 -7.23 7.82 8.40
C ASP A 580 -7.11 7.79 9.93
N PRO A 581 -6.21 6.98 10.51
CA PRO A 581 -5.98 6.96 11.95
C PRO A 581 -5.56 8.32 12.52
N GLU A 582 -4.96 9.21 11.71
CA GLU A 582 -4.56 10.57 12.11
C GLU A 582 -5.74 11.49 12.44
N LEU A 583 -6.99 11.05 12.19
CA LEU A 583 -8.20 11.71 12.72
C LEU A 583 -8.25 11.74 14.26
N PHE A 584 -7.47 10.88 14.91
CA PHE A 584 -7.39 10.76 16.36
C PHE A 584 -6.05 11.26 16.87
N LYS A 585 -6.01 11.63 18.15
CA LYS A 585 -4.78 12.08 18.80
C LYS A 585 -4.11 10.99 19.61
N TYR A 586 -4.89 10.08 20.17
CA TYR A 586 -4.42 9.03 21.07
C TYR A 586 -4.81 7.65 20.57
N THR A 587 -3.96 6.66 20.81
CA THR A 587 -4.24 5.26 20.48
C THR A 587 -3.63 4.29 21.50
N THR A 588 -4.09 3.05 21.51
CA THR A 588 -3.44 1.91 22.18
C THR A 588 -3.68 0.65 21.36
N CYS A 589 -2.77 -0.32 21.42
CA CYS A 589 -2.91 -1.61 20.75
C CYS A 589 -2.53 -2.72 21.73
N MET A 590 -3.37 -3.74 21.88
CA MET A 590 -3.14 -4.87 22.78
C MET A 590 -3.39 -6.20 22.07
N GLN A 591 -2.53 -7.19 22.30
CA GLN A 591 -2.63 -8.53 21.72
C GLN A 591 -3.01 -9.56 22.78
N HIS A 592 -4.06 -10.36 22.55
CA HIS A 592 -4.51 -11.32 23.54
C HIS A 592 -5.06 -12.61 22.93
N THR A 593 -5.15 -13.62 23.81
CA THR A 593 -5.79 -14.90 23.53
C THR A 593 -7.01 -15.06 24.41
N TRP A 594 -8.11 -15.53 23.82
CA TRP A 594 -9.26 -16.06 24.53
C TRP A 594 -9.34 -17.57 24.27
N GLN A 595 -9.18 -18.37 25.33
CA GLN A 595 -9.06 -19.82 25.17
C GLN A 595 -10.44 -20.46 24.94
N ALA A 596 -10.49 -21.48 24.08
CA ALA A 596 -11.73 -22.23 23.80
C ALA A 596 -12.38 -22.79 25.08
N LYS A 597 -11.56 -23.20 26.06
CA LYS A 597 -11.99 -23.79 27.34
C LYS A 597 -12.49 -22.80 28.39
N GLU A 598 -12.34 -21.49 28.19
CA GLU A 598 -12.67 -20.46 29.20
C GLU A 598 -14.10 -19.95 29.03
N GLY A 599 -14.98 -20.20 30.01
CA GLY A 599 -16.36 -19.70 29.94
C GLY A 599 -17.30 -20.52 29.06
N PRO A 600 -18.58 -20.14 29.00
CA PRO A 600 -19.58 -20.89 28.26
C PRO A 600 -19.36 -20.78 26.74
N LYS A 601 -19.92 -21.74 26.00
CA LYS A 601 -19.93 -21.70 24.53
C LYS A 601 -20.81 -20.56 23.99
N ARG A 602 -21.86 -20.20 24.73
CA ARG A 602 -22.80 -19.12 24.38
C ARG A 602 -22.91 -18.14 25.56
N ASP A 603 -22.98 -16.87 25.23
CA ASP A 603 -23.03 -15.76 26.18
C ASP A 603 -24.41 -15.55 26.83
N THR A 604 -25.35 -16.50 26.72
CA THR A 604 -26.77 -16.30 27.09
C THR A 604 -27.02 -16.04 28.57
N TYR A 605 -26.22 -16.65 29.44
CA TYR A 605 -26.43 -16.60 30.89
C TYR A 605 -25.23 -16.05 31.67
N ASN A 606 -24.02 -16.05 31.10
CA ASN A 606 -22.80 -15.64 31.78
C ASN A 606 -21.76 -15.14 30.76
N ILE A 607 -21.14 -13.99 31.04
CA ILE A 607 -20.04 -13.40 30.26
C ILE A 607 -18.83 -13.00 31.14
N SER A 608 -18.82 -13.42 32.40
CA SER A 608 -17.75 -13.11 33.37
C SER A 608 -16.37 -13.68 33.01
N ASP A 609 -16.36 -14.75 32.21
CA ASP A 609 -15.16 -15.42 31.69
C ASP A 609 -14.69 -14.82 30.36
N ASN A 610 -15.51 -14.00 29.70
CA ASN A 610 -15.12 -13.34 28.47
C ASN A 610 -14.05 -12.29 28.75
N PRO A 611 -13.17 -11.96 27.79
CA PRO A 611 -12.20 -10.89 27.98
C PRO A 611 -12.91 -9.55 28.18
N GLN A 612 -12.63 -8.89 29.31
CA GLN A 612 -13.19 -7.59 29.64
C GLN A 612 -12.12 -6.54 29.85
N TYR A 613 -12.44 -5.29 29.51
CA TYR A 613 -11.56 -4.14 29.64
C TYR A 613 -12.31 -2.95 30.23
N LYS A 614 -11.67 -2.25 31.16
CA LYS A 614 -12.11 -0.94 31.63
C LYS A 614 -11.51 0.13 30.72
N LEU A 615 -12.37 0.94 30.10
CA LEU A 615 -12.00 2.08 29.27
C LEU A 615 -12.39 3.37 30.00
N GLU A 616 -11.40 4.20 30.34
CA GLU A 616 -11.59 5.45 31.07
C GLU A 616 -11.07 6.62 30.23
N VAL A 617 -11.99 7.48 29.79
CA VAL A 617 -11.69 8.65 28.97
C VAL A 617 -11.29 9.81 29.89
N LYS A 618 -10.14 10.42 29.64
CA LYS A 618 -9.60 11.52 30.47
C LYS A 618 -9.97 12.88 29.88
N GLY A 619 -10.48 13.76 30.74
CA GLY A 619 -10.82 15.14 30.38
C GLY A 619 -12.31 15.32 30.12
N ASN A 620 -12.80 16.55 30.35
CA ASN A 620 -14.22 16.89 30.26
C ASN A 620 -14.54 17.48 28.88
N GLN A 621 -14.34 16.69 27.82
CA GLN A 621 -14.61 17.12 26.44
C GLN A 621 -15.90 16.48 25.93
N SER A 622 -17.03 17.18 26.14
CA SER A 622 -18.30 16.82 25.51
C SER A 622 -18.10 16.68 24.01
N GLY A 623 -18.49 15.53 23.43
CA GLY A 623 -18.32 15.25 22.01
C GLY A 623 -16.99 14.60 21.61
N ALA A 624 -16.17 14.14 22.56
CA ALA A 624 -14.98 13.35 22.23
C ALA A 624 -15.36 12.04 21.51
N ALA A 625 -14.62 11.68 20.46
CA ALA A 625 -14.86 10.45 19.71
C ALA A 625 -13.89 9.36 20.16
N VAL A 626 -14.41 8.18 20.49
CA VAL A 626 -13.62 7.00 20.88
C VAL A 626 -14.05 5.82 20.03
N TRP A 627 -13.11 5.28 19.26
CA TRP A 627 -13.35 4.18 18.33
C TRP A 627 -12.58 2.95 18.80
N ILE A 628 -13.26 1.82 18.90
CA ILE A 628 -12.73 0.55 19.38
C ILE A 628 -12.76 -0.43 18.22
N LEU A 629 -11.57 -0.81 17.74
CA LEU A 629 -11.38 -1.79 16.68
C LEU A 629 -10.95 -3.12 17.30
N LEU A 630 -11.81 -4.13 17.17
CA LEU A 630 -11.48 -5.52 17.48
C LEU A 630 -11.09 -6.22 16.17
N THR A 631 -9.87 -6.76 16.13
CA THR A 631 -9.35 -7.52 15.00
C THR A 631 -9.07 -8.96 15.42
N ARG A 632 -9.85 -9.93 14.95
CA ARG A 632 -9.54 -11.35 15.07
C ARG A 632 -8.33 -11.69 14.21
N HIS A 633 -7.40 -12.47 14.76
CA HIS A 633 -6.24 -12.94 14.01
C HIS A 633 -6.64 -14.12 13.13
N ILE A 634 -6.33 -14.03 11.84
CA ILE A 634 -6.57 -15.08 10.86
C ILE A 634 -5.24 -15.75 10.52
N THR A 635 -5.21 -17.08 10.60
CA THR A 635 -4.01 -17.89 10.34
C THR A 635 -4.24 -19.00 9.32
N ASP A 636 -5.47 -19.22 8.89
CA ASP A 636 -5.84 -20.25 7.91
C ASP A 636 -6.78 -19.66 6.86
N LYS A 637 -6.52 -19.91 5.57
CA LYS A 637 -7.39 -19.48 4.47
C LYS A 637 -8.79 -20.08 4.57
N ALA A 638 -8.95 -21.23 5.24
CA ALA A 638 -10.25 -21.85 5.47
C ALA A 638 -11.18 -20.96 6.30
N ASP A 639 -10.65 -20.05 7.13
CA ASP A 639 -11.47 -19.06 7.85
C ASP A 639 -12.29 -18.17 6.89
N PHE A 640 -11.70 -17.80 5.74
CA PHE A 640 -12.39 -17.01 4.72
C PHE A 640 -13.42 -17.83 3.94
N ALA A 641 -13.13 -19.11 3.69
CA ALA A 641 -14.02 -20.00 2.96
C ALA A 641 -15.25 -20.41 3.78
N ASP A 642 -15.05 -20.75 5.06
CA ASP A 642 -16.10 -21.27 5.94
C ASP A 642 -16.86 -20.15 6.66
N ASN A 643 -16.17 -19.08 7.05
CA ASN A 643 -16.73 -17.85 7.62
C ASN A 643 -17.68 -18.05 8.82
N LYS A 644 -17.33 -18.98 9.72
CA LYS A 644 -18.17 -19.47 10.85
C LYS A 644 -17.99 -18.71 12.17
N GLU A 645 -16.90 -17.96 12.33
CA GLU A 645 -16.55 -17.32 13.60
C GLU A 645 -17.06 -15.86 13.62
N PHE A 646 -18.02 -15.56 14.51
CA PHE A 646 -18.62 -14.23 14.62
C PHE A 646 -18.18 -13.53 15.91
N ILE A 647 -17.57 -12.35 15.79
CA ILE A 647 -17.03 -11.56 16.91
C ILE A 647 -17.80 -10.25 17.09
N THR A 648 -17.74 -9.69 18.30
CA THR A 648 -18.27 -8.36 18.61
C THR A 648 -17.63 -7.78 19.87
N VAL A 649 -17.87 -6.48 20.11
CA VAL A 649 -17.59 -5.81 21.39
C VAL A 649 -18.91 -5.29 21.96
N LEU A 650 -19.24 -5.74 23.17
CA LEU A 650 -20.32 -5.17 23.98
C LEU A 650 -19.77 -4.03 24.82
N VAL A 651 -20.55 -2.96 24.97
CA VAL A 651 -20.16 -1.78 25.75
C VAL A 651 -21.18 -1.56 26.86
N TYR A 652 -20.71 -1.42 28.10
CA TYR A 652 -21.55 -1.15 29.27
C TYR A 652 -21.16 0.17 29.93
N LYS A 653 -22.17 0.96 30.33
CA LYS A 653 -22.03 2.15 31.18
C LYS A 653 -22.30 1.79 32.64
N ASN A 654 -21.33 1.13 33.28
CA ASN A 654 -21.47 0.60 34.64
C ASN A 654 -20.37 1.07 35.59
N GLY A 655 -19.69 2.18 35.26
CA GLY A 655 -18.58 2.72 36.03
C GLY A 655 -17.30 1.88 35.96
N GLY A 656 -17.09 1.15 34.85
CA GLY A 656 -15.91 0.31 34.66
C GLY A 656 -15.84 -0.88 35.61
N LYS A 657 -16.99 -1.50 35.92
CA LYS A 657 -17.09 -2.69 36.76
C LYS A 657 -17.17 -3.96 35.90
N LYS A 658 -16.59 -5.07 36.38
CA LYS A 658 -16.70 -6.36 35.69
C LYS A 658 -18.17 -6.76 35.55
N VAL A 659 -18.56 -7.22 34.36
CA VAL A 659 -19.93 -7.66 34.04
C VAL A 659 -20.01 -9.17 34.17
N PHE A 660 -21.02 -9.67 34.86
CA PHE A 660 -21.22 -11.11 35.03
C PHE A 660 -22.33 -11.64 34.13
N TYR A 661 -23.43 -10.89 34.06
CA TYR A 661 -24.62 -11.25 33.32
C TYR A 661 -24.79 -10.33 32.11
N PRO A 662 -25.07 -10.87 30.91
CA PRO A 662 -25.11 -10.09 29.66
C PRO A 662 -26.14 -8.96 29.68
N TYR A 663 -27.25 -9.13 30.39
CA TYR A 663 -28.40 -8.20 30.40
C TYR A 663 -28.61 -7.50 31.75
N ASP A 664 -27.69 -7.64 32.69
CA ASP A 664 -27.74 -6.97 34.00
C ASP A 664 -26.37 -6.37 34.39
N PRO A 665 -26.15 -5.06 34.19
CA PRO A 665 -27.07 -4.13 33.53
C PRO A 665 -27.17 -4.41 32.02
N PRO A 666 -28.22 -3.94 31.31
CA PRO A 666 -28.27 -4.07 29.86
C PRO A 666 -27.11 -3.34 29.19
N PRO A 667 -26.59 -3.86 28.05
CA PRO A 667 -25.49 -3.22 27.34
C PRO A 667 -25.91 -1.85 26.81
N TYR A 668 -25.03 -0.86 26.97
CA TYR A 668 -25.18 0.45 26.33
C TYR A 668 -25.06 0.34 24.80
N LYS A 669 -24.19 -0.55 24.32
CA LYS A 669 -24.17 -1.01 22.93
C LYS A 669 -24.04 -2.53 22.89
N ASP A 670 -25.05 -3.19 22.34
CA ASP A 670 -25.00 -4.60 21.96
C ASP A 670 -24.51 -4.69 20.52
N GLY A 671 -23.21 -4.92 20.35
CA GLY A 671 -22.60 -4.91 19.04
C GLY A 671 -23.08 -6.08 18.18
N VAL A 672 -23.40 -5.81 16.91
CA VAL A 672 -23.75 -6.86 15.94
C VAL A 672 -22.57 -7.84 15.79
N ARG A 673 -22.86 -9.13 15.91
CA ARG A 673 -21.88 -10.20 15.74
C ARG A 673 -21.62 -10.38 14.25
N ILE A 674 -20.38 -10.15 13.81
CA ILE A 674 -19.99 -10.22 12.41
C ILE A 674 -18.88 -11.24 12.21
N ASN A 675 -18.84 -11.85 11.05
CA ASN A 675 -17.83 -12.84 10.66
C ASN A 675 -16.63 -12.25 9.91
N SER A 676 -16.64 -10.93 9.66
CA SER A 676 -15.46 -10.17 9.27
C SER A 676 -14.40 -10.22 10.39
N PRO A 677 -13.09 -10.27 10.06
CA PRO A 677 -12.03 -10.21 11.06
C PRO A 677 -12.02 -8.88 11.82
N HIS A 678 -12.60 -7.81 11.28
CA HIS A 678 -12.60 -6.47 11.88
C HIS A 678 -14.00 -6.04 12.31
N TYR A 679 -14.17 -5.79 13.60
CA TYR A 679 -15.36 -5.18 14.19
C TYR A 679 -15.03 -3.80 14.76
N LEU A 680 -15.75 -2.77 14.30
CA LEU A 680 -15.58 -1.39 14.74
C LEU A 680 -16.77 -0.94 15.59
N CYS A 681 -16.51 -0.59 16.85
CA CYS A 681 -17.46 0.10 17.71
C CYS A 681 -17.09 1.59 17.82
N LYS A 682 -18.07 2.48 17.59
CA LYS A 682 -17.88 3.93 17.68
C LYS A 682 -18.68 4.50 18.84
N LEU A 683 -17.98 5.20 19.73
CA LEU A 683 -18.54 5.95 20.85
C LEU A 683 -18.34 7.44 20.62
N VAL A 684 -19.34 8.22 21.05
CA VAL A 684 -19.23 9.68 21.19
C VAL A 684 -19.52 9.97 22.66
N GLU A 685 -18.53 10.53 23.35
CA GLU A 685 -18.62 10.77 24.78
C GLU A 685 -19.62 11.88 25.08
N GLY A 686 -20.48 11.61 26.06
CA GLY A 686 -21.41 12.60 26.60
C GLY A 686 -20.74 13.46 27.66
N ALA A 687 -21.52 14.14 28.50
CA ALA A 687 -20.99 14.89 29.64
C ALA A 687 -20.47 14.01 30.81
N THR A 688 -20.43 12.68 30.64
CA THR A 688 -20.20 11.73 31.74
C THR A 688 -18.72 11.39 31.88
N LYS A 689 -18.22 11.28 33.11
CA LYS A 689 -16.83 10.86 33.40
C LYS A 689 -16.71 9.37 33.73
N ASP A 690 -17.83 8.64 33.74
CA ASP A 690 -17.86 7.27 34.20
C ASP A 690 -17.15 6.34 33.20
N PRO A 691 -16.24 5.46 33.66
CA PRO A 691 -15.59 4.51 32.78
C PRO A 691 -16.57 3.51 32.16
N TYR A 692 -16.25 3.06 30.95
CA TYR A 692 -16.95 1.99 30.26
C TYR A 692 -16.34 0.63 30.60
N THR A 693 -17.16 -0.41 30.49
CA THR A 693 -16.68 -1.79 30.42
C THR A 693 -16.90 -2.31 29.00
N LEU A 694 -15.81 -2.75 28.37
CA LEU A 694 -15.81 -3.41 27.07
C LEU A 694 -15.75 -4.92 27.31
N VAL A 695 -16.65 -5.67 26.69
CA VAL A 695 -16.64 -7.14 26.74
C VAL A 695 -16.50 -7.67 25.33
N ILE A 696 -15.44 -8.44 25.08
CA ILE A 696 -15.28 -9.16 23.81
C ILE A 696 -16.22 -10.36 23.85
N SER A 697 -17.03 -10.51 22.81
CA SER A 697 -18.07 -11.54 22.74
C SER A 697 -18.02 -12.26 21.39
N GLN A 698 -18.51 -13.50 21.37
CA GLN A 698 -18.67 -14.32 20.18
C GLN A 698 -20.08 -14.90 20.12
N TYR A 699 -20.56 -15.25 18.93
CA TYR A 699 -21.86 -15.93 18.78
C TYR A 699 -21.81 -17.36 19.35
N GLU A 700 -20.82 -18.14 18.94
CA GLU A 700 -20.52 -19.46 19.51
C GLU A 700 -19.02 -19.66 19.59
N LYS A 701 -18.51 -19.87 20.81
CA LYS A 701 -17.08 -20.12 21.02
C LYS A 701 -16.76 -21.59 20.85
N ASN A 702 -16.16 -21.94 19.72
CA ASN A 702 -15.69 -23.30 19.43
C ASN A 702 -14.17 -23.41 19.49
N ASN A 703 -13.46 -22.33 19.20
CA ASN A 703 -12.01 -22.33 19.00
C ASN A 703 -11.29 -21.29 19.89
N THR A 704 -10.01 -21.51 20.13
CA THR A 704 -9.17 -20.50 20.79
C THR A 704 -9.01 -19.34 19.82
N THR A 705 -9.32 -18.13 20.28
CA THR A 705 -9.30 -16.93 19.46
C THR A 705 -8.16 -16.02 19.88
N HIS A 706 -7.27 -15.72 18.94
CA HIS A 706 -6.28 -14.65 19.07
C HIS A 706 -6.86 -13.36 18.47
N TYR A 707 -6.62 -12.23 19.12
CA TYR A 707 -7.14 -10.94 18.64
C TYR A 707 -6.26 -9.77 19.05
N THR A 708 -6.40 -8.69 18.29
CA THR A 708 -5.95 -7.34 18.63
C THR A 708 -7.14 -6.51 19.09
N LEU A 709 -6.99 -5.82 20.21
CA LEU A 709 -7.91 -4.74 20.60
C LEU A 709 -7.18 -3.41 20.48
N ARG A 710 -7.69 -2.52 19.61
CA ARG A 710 -7.12 -1.21 19.37
C ARG A 710 -8.15 -0.13 19.65
N VAL A 711 -7.76 0.92 20.36
CA VAL A 711 -8.63 2.07 20.63
C VAL A 711 -8.01 3.32 20.03
N TYR A 712 -8.82 4.15 19.41
CA TYR A 712 -8.47 5.47 18.88
C TYR A 712 -9.34 6.51 19.56
N SER A 713 -8.77 7.64 19.98
CA SER A 713 -9.49 8.66 20.72
C SER A 713 -9.01 10.07 20.40
N THR A 714 -9.93 11.02 20.34
CA THR A 714 -9.61 12.46 20.20
C THR A 714 -9.08 13.05 21.51
N CYS A 715 -9.29 12.38 22.64
CA CYS A 715 -8.81 12.76 23.96
C CYS A 715 -8.03 11.63 24.64
N ASP A 716 -7.25 11.97 25.67
CA ASP A 716 -6.44 10.97 26.39
C ASP A 716 -7.38 9.95 27.07
N PHE A 717 -6.94 8.71 27.22
CA PHE A 717 -7.71 7.65 27.85
C PHE A 717 -6.78 6.63 28.51
N SER A 718 -7.37 5.73 29.30
CA SER A 718 -6.71 4.51 29.75
C SER A 718 -7.56 3.30 29.37
N LEU A 719 -6.89 2.22 29.00
CA LEU A 719 -7.51 0.92 28.72
C LEU A 719 -6.80 -0.10 29.60
N THR A 720 -7.56 -0.79 30.46
CA THR A 720 -7.01 -1.78 31.39
C THR A 720 -7.81 -3.06 31.31
N ARG A 721 -7.13 -4.21 31.17
CA ARG A 721 -7.79 -5.52 31.16
C ARG A 721 -8.16 -5.91 32.59
N PHE A 722 -9.35 -6.46 32.79
CA PHE A 722 -9.67 -7.10 34.08
C PHE A 722 -8.86 -8.39 34.25
N SER A 723 -8.10 -8.48 35.34
CA SER A 723 -7.54 -9.75 35.81
C SER A 723 -8.58 -10.49 36.65
N ASP A 724 -8.61 -11.82 36.54
CA ASP A 724 -9.42 -12.64 37.46
C ASP A 724 -8.66 -12.75 38.79
N PRO A 725 -9.20 -12.20 39.90
CA PRO A 725 -8.52 -12.27 41.19
C PRO A 725 -8.59 -13.68 41.82
N TYR A 726 -9.42 -14.58 41.28
CA TYR A 726 -9.66 -15.89 41.87
C TYR A 726 -8.84 -16.99 41.17
N LYS A 727 -8.07 -17.77 41.94
CA LYS A 727 -7.47 -19.02 41.46
C LYS A 727 -8.57 -20.08 41.35
N LYS A 728 -8.98 -20.45 40.14
CA LYS A 728 -9.93 -21.54 39.91
C LYS A 728 -9.32 -22.87 40.37
N GLN A 729 -9.88 -23.46 41.43
CA GLN A 729 -9.55 -24.81 41.88
C GLN A 729 -10.62 -25.74 41.29
N HIS A 730 -10.26 -26.54 40.30
CA HIS A 730 -11.17 -27.52 39.70
C HIS A 730 -11.15 -28.79 40.54
N ASP A 731 -12.13 -28.96 41.43
CA ASP A 731 -12.34 -30.24 42.09
C ASP A 731 -12.97 -31.21 41.08
N LYS A 732 -12.22 -32.25 40.70
CA LYS A 732 -12.76 -33.36 39.94
C LYS A 732 -13.81 -34.06 40.80
N LYS A 733 -15.10 -33.87 40.50
CA LYS A 733 -16.13 -34.81 40.96
C LYS A 733 -15.89 -36.14 40.27
N VAL A 734 -15.34 -37.09 41.03
CA VAL A 734 -15.39 -38.51 40.69
C VAL A 734 -16.83 -38.94 40.95
N ASN A 735 -17.60 -39.13 39.89
CA ASN A 735 -18.85 -39.89 39.94
C ASN A 735 -18.61 -41.22 39.23
#